data_AF-A0A835Q5V5-F1
#
_entry.id   AF-A0A835Q5V5-F1
#
_cell.length_a   1.000
_cell.length_b   1.000
_cell.length_c   1.000
_cell.angle_alpha   90.00
_cell.angle_beta   90.00
_cell.angle_gamma   90.00
#
_symmetry.space_group_name_H-M   'P 1'
#
loop_
_entity.id
_entity.type
_entity.pdbx_description
1 polymer ?
#
loop_
_entity_poly.entity_id
_entity_poly.type
_entity_poly.pdbx_seq_one_letter_code
_entity_poly.pdbx_strand_id
1 'polypeptide(L)'
;MVMNMKVAMGRIADLVGARNRISGSLSDASKRRATKSSSLKETAKLVCRGQERVAVSKHRWLKYLIICFLLGTLMTVLHSLINCPFAMTSNPFVRSSIGNVGCKWSEANPHPRYKSNLDINWHHLLQIITNQYGRKENLKVGLLNFDRSEINYLQNLLPNAELSRVHLDNAREDLTWDDLYPEWIEEEAEAIVPSCPNLPKPKVPKGTKFGLIAVKLPCNRPGNWTRDIARLHLQLAAAKLAAISRESYDPSLVLVTECLPIPNLFSCKHLVARKGNIWLYKPSSKALEQKLDLPIGSCELSLPLNHKVRPSSQNARREAYATILHSEDVYVCGAIAAAKSIRLTGSIRDLVILVDETISSHYKDGLEAAGWKIKKIKRIRNPKAEKDAYNEWNYSKFRLWQLTEYDKVIFIDADLLVLRNIDFLFAMPEISATGNNGTLFNSGVMVIEPSNCTFMLLMEHINDIKSYNGGDQGYLNEVFTWWHRIPRHVNFLKHFWIGDEEEKKAIKNRLFAAEPPILYVIHYLGFKPWLCFRDYDCNWNVNFMQEFASDVAHRKWWSVHDSMPKKLQTFCLLSTQRKAALEWDRRQAQAANYSDGHWRVDVKDPRLKICRDGYCDWKSMLLHWGDPSFDDGGPGFNIPAKQLPVL
;
A
#
# COMPACT_ATOMS: atom_id res chain seq x y z
N MET A 1 -1.58 13.73 -3.71
CA MET A 1 -0.70 13.12 -4.74
C MET A 1 -1.44 12.41 -5.89
N VAL A 2 -2.69 11.94 -5.71
CA VAL A 2 -3.49 11.34 -6.82
C VAL A 2 -4.25 12.39 -7.64
N MET A 3 -4.50 13.57 -7.06
CA MET A 3 -5.15 14.67 -7.77
C MET A 3 -4.23 15.26 -8.87
N ASN A 4 -2.90 15.21 -8.68
CA ASN A 4 -1.91 15.60 -9.70
C ASN A 4 -1.46 14.42 -10.58
N MET A 5 -1.49 13.16 -10.13
CA MET A 5 -1.32 11.99 -11.03
C MET A 5 -2.46 11.84 -12.05
N LYS A 6 -3.70 12.23 -11.70
CA LYS A 6 -4.81 12.33 -12.67
C LYS A 6 -4.48 13.32 -13.80
N VAL A 7 -3.75 14.39 -13.50
CA VAL A 7 -3.37 15.40 -14.48
C VAL A 7 -2.11 15.00 -15.25
N ALA A 8 -1.14 14.30 -14.65
CA ALA A 8 0.11 13.93 -15.32
C ALA A 8 0.01 12.62 -16.13
N MET A 9 -0.66 11.57 -15.64
CA MET A 9 -0.81 10.29 -16.35
C MET A 9 -2.04 10.23 -17.26
N GLY A 10 -3.14 10.90 -16.89
CA GLY A 10 -4.27 11.14 -17.80
C GLY A 10 -3.80 11.85 -19.06
N ARG A 11 -2.91 12.84 -18.92
CA ARG A 11 -2.26 13.51 -20.05
C ARG A 11 -1.29 12.62 -20.84
N ILE A 12 -0.73 11.51 -20.36
CA ILE A 12 0.16 10.70 -21.22
C ILE A 12 -0.64 9.84 -22.21
N ALA A 13 -1.82 9.34 -21.82
CA ALA A 13 -2.75 8.68 -22.75
C ALA A 13 -3.55 9.69 -23.59
N ASP A 14 -3.99 10.80 -22.99
CA ASP A 14 -4.72 11.86 -23.70
C ASP A 14 -3.83 12.72 -24.61
N LEU A 15 -2.49 12.63 -24.52
CA LEU A 15 -1.59 13.33 -25.45
C LEU A 15 -1.24 12.55 -26.71
N VAL A 16 -1.73 11.32 -26.81
CA VAL A 16 -1.78 10.58 -28.08
C VAL A 16 -3.19 10.67 -28.71
N GLY A 17 -4.23 11.12 -27.99
CA GLY A 17 -5.61 11.14 -28.47
C GLY A 17 -6.45 12.42 -28.32
N ALA A 18 -6.02 13.44 -27.57
CA ALA A 18 -6.83 14.63 -27.27
C ALA A 18 -5.97 15.90 -27.06
N ARG A 19 -5.57 16.53 -28.17
CA ARG A 19 -5.19 17.95 -28.19
C ARG A 19 -5.92 18.64 -29.33
N ASN A 20 -7.14 19.10 -29.05
CA ASN A 20 -7.73 20.23 -29.74
C ASN A 20 -8.63 21.01 -28.79
N ARG A 21 -8.47 22.34 -28.84
CA ARG A 21 -9.08 23.41 -28.03
C ARG A 21 -8.28 23.80 -26.78
N ILE A 22 -7.69 24.99 -26.83
CA ILE A 22 -8.04 26.17 -26.01
C ILE A 22 -7.38 27.39 -26.68
N SER A 23 -8.16 28.43 -27.01
CA SER A 23 -7.88 29.81 -26.56
C SER A 23 -8.97 30.81 -26.98
N GLY A 24 -9.33 31.68 -26.04
CA GLY A 24 -10.14 32.90 -26.22
C GLY A 24 -11.09 33.05 -25.03
N SER A 25 -11.14 34.13 -24.24
CA SER A 25 -10.46 35.41 -24.19
C SER A 25 -10.57 35.93 -22.74
N LEU A 26 -9.66 36.82 -22.33
CA LEU A 26 -9.75 37.57 -21.08
C LEU A 26 -10.78 38.70 -21.20
N SER A 27 -11.66 38.88 -20.20
CA SER A 27 -12.02 40.20 -19.64
C SER A 27 -13.00 40.10 -18.45
N ASP A 28 -12.73 40.95 -17.45
CA ASP A 28 -13.62 41.51 -16.42
C ASP A 28 -14.32 40.63 -15.37
N ALA A 29 -13.90 40.80 -14.10
CA ALA A 29 -14.66 41.65 -13.18
C ALA A 29 -13.96 41.77 -11.81
N SER A 30 -13.57 43.00 -11.50
CA SER A 30 -13.22 43.55 -10.20
C SER A 30 -14.23 43.26 -9.07
N LYS A 31 -13.77 43.07 -7.81
CA LYS A 31 -13.89 44.09 -6.73
C LYS A 31 -13.61 43.53 -5.30
N ARG A 32 -12.90 44.40 -4.55
CA ARG A 32 -12.86 44.60 -3.08
C ARG A 32 -12.06 43.62 -2.22
N ARG A 33 -11.31 44.04 -1.19
CA ARG A 33 -10.65 45.29 -0.76
C ARG A 33 -9.70 44.82 0.37
N ALA A 34 -8.38 44.85 0.22
CA ALA A 34 -7.46 45.90 0.67
C ALA A 34 -7.77 46.53 2.04
N THR A 35 -6.90 46.30 3.03
CA THR A 35 -6.22 47.30 3.88
C THR A 35 -4.99 46.61 4.49
N LYS A 36 -3.76 46.94 4.06
CA LYS A 36 -2.89 48.07 4.51
C LYS A 36 -2.44 47.91 5.97
N SER A 37 -1.19 48.12 6.36
CA SER A 37 0.00 48.60 5.63
C SER A 37 1.22 48.61 6.57
N SER A 38 2.38 48.36 5.96
CA SER A 38 3.63 49.14 6.08
C SER A 38 4.31 49.24 7.46
N SER A 39 5.50 48.64 7.63
CA SER A 39 6.83 49.19 7.26
C SER A 39 7.46 49.93 8.45
N LEU A 40 8.76 49.96 8.75
CA LEU A 40 10.02 49.71 8.05
C LEU A 40 11.11 49.74 9.16
N LYS A 41 12.17 48.92 9.00
CA LYS A 41 13.63 49.17 9.22
C LYS A 41 14.10 49.95 10.48
N GLU A 42 15.23 49.67 11.13
CA GLU A 42 16.54 49.20 10.67
C GLU A 42 17.47 48.97 11.90
N THR A 43 18.39 47.98 11.84
CA THR A 43 19.78 47.94 12.42
C THR A 43 20.01 48.20 13.94
N ALA A 44 20.95 47.61 14.71
CA ALA A 44 22.09 46.72 14.51
C ALA A 44 22.56 46.11 15.87
N LYS A 45 23.30 44.99 15.78
CA LYS A 45 24.39 44.43 16.64
C LYS A 45 24.62 44.96 18.08
N LEU A 46 24.71 44.06 19.08
CA LEU A 46 25.90 43.67 19.90
C LEU A 46 25.44 42.82 21.13
N VAL A 47 25.84 41.55 21.28
CA VAL A 47 26.90 40.99 22.16
C VAL A 47 26.77 41.27 23.67
N CYS A 48 26.46 40.18 24.40
CA CYS A 48 26.94 39.67 25.69
C CYS A 48 27.06 40.52 26.99
N ARG A 49 26.56 39.87 28.06
CA ARG A 49 27.15 39.61 29.40
C ARG A 49 26.85 40.56 30.57
N GLY A 50 26.52 39.93 31.71
CA GLY A 50 26.53 40.49 33.09
C GLY A 50 25.15 40.40 33.76
N GLN A 51 24.85 39.45 34.66
CA GLN A 51 25.13 39.51 36.12
C GLN A 51 24.84 40.93 36.68
N GLU A 52 23.99 41.18 37.67
CA GLU A 52 23.68 40.43 38.89
C GLU A 52 22.63 41.25 39.69
N ARG A 53 21.96 40.59 40.66
CA ARG A 53 21.39 41.13 41.92
C ARG A 53 19.87 41.20 42.11
N VAL A 54 19.57 40.58 43.26
CA VAL A 54 18.33 40.34 43.99
C VAL A 54 17.82 41.62 44.64
N ALA A 55 16.50 41.81 44.63
CA ALA A 55 15.78 42.56 45.65
C ALA A 55 14.47 41.85 46.00
N VAL A 56 14.42 41.33 47.24
CA VAL A 56 13.24 40.75 47.87
C VAL A 56 12.45 41.88 48.53
N SER A 57 11.12 41.96 48.34
CA SER A 57 10.13 41.98 49.43
C SER A 57 8.69 42.28 48.97
N LYS A 58 7.74 41.60 49.66
CA LYS A 58 6.30 41.84 49.84
C LYS A 58 5.29 41.18 48.86
N HIS A 59 5.14 39.86 48.97
CA HIS A 59 3.90 39.16 48.63
C HIS A 59 3.24 38.55 49.89
N ARG A 60 2.61 39.39 50.73
CA ARG A 60 1.78 38.93 51.85
C ARG A 60 0.42 38.36 51.40
N TRP A 61 -0.06 38.70 50.20
CA TRP A 61 -1.35 38.26 49.69
C TRP A 61 -1.34 36.81 49.13
N LEU A 62 -0.18 36.31 48.72
CA LEU A 62 -0.04 34.95 48.16
C LEU A 62 -0.29 33.85 49.22
N LYS A 63 0.00 34.14 50.50
CA LYS A 63 -0.30 33.20 51.61
C LYS A 63 -1.80 33.03 51.83
N TYR A 64 -2.61 34.08 51.64
CA TYR A 64 -4.06 33.99 51.79
C TYR A 64 -4.71 33.20 50.64
N LEU A 65 -4.19 33.32 49.42
CA LEU A 65 -4.65 32.52 48.28
C LEU A 65 -4.42 31.02 48.48
N ILE A 66 -3.28 30.63 49.04
CA ILE A 66 -2.98 29.21 49.33
C ILE A 66 -3.90 28.68 50.44
N ILE A 67 -4.21 29.47 51.46
CA ILE A 67 -5.16 29.08 52.51
C ILE A 67 -6.58 28.91 51.96
N CYS A 68 -7.03 29.80 51.07
CA CYS A 68 -8.33 29.65 50.40
C CYS A 68 -8.40 28.40 49.51
N PHE A 69 -7.32 28.07 48.77
CA PHE A 69 -7.25 26.83 47.99
C PHE A 69 -7.27 25.59 48.89
N LEU A 70 -6.53 25.61 50.00
CA LEU A 70 -6.49 24.49 50.96
C LEU A 70 -7.85 24.27 51.64
N LEU A 71 -8.58 25.34 52.00
CA LEU A 71 -9.93 25.26 52.54
C LEU A 71 -10.95 24.75 51.50
N GLY A 72 -10.81 25.15 50.23
CA GLY A 72 -11.64 24.64 49.13
C GLY A 72 -11.43 23.15 48.87
N THR A 73 -10.19 22.67 48.96
CA THR A 73 -9.89 21.23 48.88
C THR A 73 -10.34 20.46 50.11
N LEU A 74 -10.29 21.05 51.30
CA LEU A 74 -10.78 20.40 52.52
C LEU A 74 -12.30 20.24 52.51
N MET A 75 -13.03 21.25 52.02
CA MET A 75 -14.49 21.21 51.89
C MET A 75 -14.96 20.21 50.83
N THR A 76 -14.23 20.06 49.72
CA THR A 76 -14.53 19.03 48.70
C THR A 76 -14.26 17.62 49.22
N VAL A 77 -13.18 17.43 49.99
CA VAL A 77 -12.89 16.14 50.64
C VAL A 77 -13.92 15.79 51.73
N LEU A 78 -14.34 16.75 52.55
CA LEU A 78 -15.43 16.53 53.53
C LEU A 78 -16.77 16.25 52.87
N HIS A 79 -17.09 16.87 51.73
CA HIS A 79 -18.32 16.59 51.00
C HIS A 79 -18.33 15.18 50.37
N SER A 80 -17.16 14.68 49.95
CA SER A 80 -17.00 13.30 49.49
C SER A 80 -16.99 12.25 50.61
N LEU A 81 -16.74 12.64 51.86
CA LEU A 81 -16.77 11.75 53.03
C LEU A 81 -18.18 11.57 53.64
N ILE A 82 -19.14 12.42 53.29
CA ILE A 82 -20.53 12.33 53.77
C ILE A 82 -21.40 11.42 52.87
N ASN A 83 -20.93 11.07 51.66
CA ASN A 83 -21.66 10.24 50.68
C ASN A 83 -20.94 8.93 50.33
N CYS A 84 -20.39 8.21 51.32
CA CYS A 84 -19.97 6.82 51.17
C CYS A 84 -20.73 5.92 52.16
N PRO A 85 -21.53 4.94 51.70
CA PRO A 85 -22.10 3.92 52.58
C PRO A 85 -20.97 3.01 53.07
N PHE A 86 -20.87 2.90 54.39
CA PHE A 86 -19.95 2.01 55.11
C PHE A 86 -20.10 0.54 54.69
N ALA A 87 -18.98 -0.14 54.48
CA ALA A 87 -18.85 -1.57 54.70
C ALA A 87 -17.42 -1.90 55.19
N MET A 88 -17.23 -1.86 56.50
CA MET A 88 -16.16 -2.60 57.17
C MET A 88 -16.79 -3.77 57.91
N THR A 89 -16.30 -4.99 57.68
CA THR A 89 -15.99 -5.96 58.74
C THR A 89 -15.07 -7.05 58.20
N SER A 90 -14.16 -7.51 59.06
CA SER A 90 -13.11 -8.49 58.80
C SER A 90 -13.29 -9.72 59.71
N ASN A 91 -13.27 -10.92 59.09
CA ASN A 91 -13.03 -12.29 59.62
C ASN A 91 -13.95 -12.91 60.71
N PRO A 92 -13.93 -14.25 60.94
CA PRO A 92 -13.79 -15.41 60.04
C PRO A 92 -14.90 -16.49 60.29
N PHE A 93 -15.03 -17.49 59.39
CA PHE A 93 -15.75 -18.79 59.52
C PHE A 93 -17.08 -18.87 60.31
N VAL A 94 -18.20 -19.20 59.63
CA VAL A 94 -19.16 -20.31 59.93
C VAL A 94 -20.34 -20.27 58.93
N ARG A 95 -20.76 -21.46 58.49
CA ARG A 95 -21.90 -21.78 57.60
C ARG A 95 -23.23 -21.13 58.03
N SER A 96 -23.99 -20.58 57.07
CA SER A 96 -25.33 -21.08 56.71
C SER A 96 -25.95 -20.34 55.53
N SER A 97 -26.60 -21.11 54.66
CA SER A 97 -27.46 -20.74 53.54
C SER A 97 -28.46 -19.62 53.83
N ILE A 98 -28.62 -18.68 52.88
CA ILE A 98 -29.89 -18.16 52.30
C ILE A 98 -29.57 -16.85 51.55
N GLY A 99 -30.14 -16.69 50.35
CA GLY A 99 -30.38 -15.35 49.78
C GLY A 99 -29.72 -15.04 48.45
N ASN A 100 -30.37 -15.48 47.39
CA ASN A 100 -30.15 -15.13 46.00
C ASN A 100 -30.16 -13.60 45.80
N VAL A 101 -29.00 -12.95 45.61
CA VAL A 101 -28.89 -11.61 45.03
C VAL A 101 -27.85 -11.65 43.92
N GLY A 102 -28.34 -12.00 42.72
CA GLY A 102 -27.58 -11.87 41.49
C GLY A 102 -27.11 -10.43 41.34
N CYS A 103 -25.80 -10.24 41.38
CA CYS A 103 -25.18 -9.00 40.92
C CYS A 103 -25.48 -8.91 39.41
N LYS A 104 -26.56 -8.20 39.07
CA LYS A 104 -26.85 -7.74 37.71
C LYS A 104 -25.68 -6.87 37.28
N TRP A 105 -24.73 -7.46 36.57
CA TRP A 105 -23.91 -6.70 35.64
C TRP A 105 -24.91 -6.08 34.66
N SER A 106 -25.14 -4.77 34.76
CA SER A 106 -25.78 -4.03 33.67
C SER A 106 -24.89 -4.24 32.45
N GLU A 107 -25.42 -4.94 31.46
CA GLU A 107 -24.74 -5.16 30.18
C GLU A 107 -24.44 -3.77 29.60
N ALA A 108 -23.15 -3.41 29.55
CA ALA A 108 -22.73 -2.29 28.75
C ALA A 108 -23.18 -2.58 27.31
N ASN A 109 -24.08 -1.76 26.77
CA ASN A 109 -24.48 -1.86 25.37
C ASN A 109 -23.21 -1.93 24.50
N PRO A 110 -23.12 -2.87 23.55
CA PRO A 110 -21.96 -2.95 22.69
C PRO A 110 -21.74 -1.59 22.04
N HIS A 111 -20.50 -1.08 22.14
CA HIS A 111 -20.14 0.22 21.59
C HIS A 111 -20.60 0.28 20.13
N PRO A 112 -21.22 1.38 19.65
CA PRO A 112 -21.88 1.42 18.34
C PRO A 112 -21.04 0.88 17.18
N ARG A 113 -19.72 1.08 17.24
CA ARG A 113 -18.73 0.56 16.27
C ARG A 113 -18.70 -0.98 16.13
N TYR A 114 -18.99 -1.73 17.19
CA TYR A 114 -18.94 -3.20 17.19
C TYR A 114 -20.30 -3.86 16.93
N LYS A 115 -21.38 -3.08 16.96
CA LYS A 115 -22.73 -3.60 16.75
C LYS A 115 -22.89 -4.11 15.33
N SER A 116 -23.37 -5.36 15.20
CA SER A 116 -23.70 -5.97 13.91
C SER A 116 -25.21 -6.19 13.82
N ASN A 117 -25.86 -5.48 12.90
CA ASN A 117 -27.29 -5.62 12.59
C ASN A 117 -27.55 -6.77 11.59
N LEU A 118 -26.56 -7.63 11.36
CA LEU A 118 -26.67 -8.71 10.40
C LEU A 118 -27.56 -9.84 10.95
N ASP A 119 -28.55 -10.25 10.17
CA ASP A 119 -29.35 -11.43 10.46
C ASP A 119 -28.57 -12.70 10.11
N ILE A 120 -28.45 -13.60 11.09
CA ILE A 120 -27.72 -14.84 10.93
C ILE A 120 -28.62 -15.84 10.20
N ASN A 121 -28.17 -16.36 9.05
CA ASN A 121 -28.84 -17.49 8.44
C ASN A 121 -28.47 -18.78 9.19
N TRP A 122 -29.25 -19.10 10.21
CA TRP A 122 -29.02 -20.23 11.09
C TRP A 122 -29.06 -21.59 10.38
N HIS A 123 -29.88 -21.73 9.34
CA HIS A 123 -29.93 -22.96 8.55
C HIS A 123 -28.60 -23.21 7.83
N HIS A 124 -28.04 -22.18 7.19
CA HIS A 124 -26.73 -22.27 6.55
C HIS A 124 -25.61 -22.53 7.56
N LEU A 125 -25.65 -21.87 8.72
CA LEU A 125 -24.67 -22.08 9.79
C LEU A 125 -24.69 -23.53 10.29
N LEU A 126 -25.88 -24.04 10.62
CA LEU A 126 -26.05 -25.41 11.11
C LEU A 126 -25.58 -26.42 10.06
N GLN A 127 -25.98 -26.24 8.79
CA GLN A 127 -25.57 -27.12 7.71
C GLN A 127 -24.03 -27.18 7.55
N ILE A 128 -23.35 -26.03 7.63
CA ILE A 128 -21.89 -25.95 7.56
C ILE A 128 -21.24 -26.68 8.75
N ILE A 129 -21.74 -26.44 9.97
CA ILE A 129 -21.19 -27.07 11.19
C ILE A 129 -21.42 -28.58 11.16
N THR A 130 -22.63 -29.03 10.85
CA THR A 130 -22.98 -30.46 10.78
C THR A 130 -22.21 -31.18 9.69
N ASN A 131 -21.99 -30.58 8.52
CA ASN A 131 -21.17 -31.19 7.47
C ASN A 131 -19.70 -31.36 7.90
N GLN A 132 -19.17 -30.43 8.69
CA GLN A 132 -17.77 -30.44 9.09
C GLN A 132 -17.50 -31.36 10.29
N TYR A 133 -18.42 -31.39 11.26
CA TYR A 133 -18.22 -32.06 12.55
C TYR A 133 -19.15 -33.26 12.77
N GLY A 134 -20.15 -33.47 11.92
CA GLY A 134 -21.18 -34.50 12.15
C GLY A 134 -21.90 -34.28 13.48
N ARG A 135 -22.14 -35.37 14.22
CA ARG A 135 -22.67 -35.36 15.59
C ARG A 135 -21.57 -35.50 16.64
N LYS A 136 -20.42 -34.84 16.45
CA LYS A 136 -19.31 -34.93 17.42
C LYS A 136 -19.77 -34.52 18.81
N GLU A 137 -19.64 -35.42 19.77
CA GLU A 137 -19.87 -35.14 21.18
C GLU A 137 -18.73 -34.24 21.70
N ASN A 138 -19.06 -33.22 22.49
CA ASN A 138 -18.12 -32.33 23.17
C ASN A 138 -17.35 -31.32 22.27
N LEU A 139 -17.99 -30.78 21.22
CA LEU A 139 -17.41 -29.66 20.46
C LEU A 139 -17.39 -28.38 21.31
N LYS A 140 -16.19 -27.87 21.61
CA LYS A 140 -16.02 -26.55 22.26
C LYS A 140 -16.06 -25.42 21.24
N VAL A 141 -16.99 -24.47 21.41
CA VAL A 141 -17.21 -23.36 20.50
C VAL A 141 -16.95 -22.03 21.20
N GLY A 142 -15.98 -21.26 20.69
CA GLY A 142 -15.72 -19.89 21.14
C GLY A 142 -16.53 -18.89 20.32
N LEU A 143 -17.40 -18.11 20.96
CA LEU A 143 -18.30 -17.15 20.32
C LEU A 143 -17.84 -15.71 20.58
N LEU A 144 -17.54 -14.97 19.52
CA LEU A 144 -17.09 -13.57 19.58
C LEU A 144 -18.11 -12.63 18.92
N ASN A 145 -18.53 -11.59 19.66
CA ASN A 145 -19.47 -10.56 19.21
C ASN A 145 -20.90 -11.06 18.86
N PHE A 146 -21.35 -12.13 19.51
CA PHE A 146 -22.75 -12.56 19.48
C PHE A 146 -23.50 -12.01 20.69
N ASP A 147 -24.78 -11.69 20.50
CA ASP A 147 -25.66 -11.30 21.59
C ASP A 147 -26.20 -12.53 22.35
N ARG A 148 -26.84 -12.28 23.50
CA ARG A 148 -27.31 -13.36 24.37
C ARG A 148 -28.43 -14.20 23.74
N SER A 149 -29.33 -13.59 22.98
CA SER A 149 -30.40 -14.29 22.26
C SER A 149 -29.83 -15.22 21.18
N GLU A 150 -28.84 -14.75 20.43
CA GLU A 150 -28.14 -15.52 19.40
C GLU A 150 -27.39 -16.72 20.00
N ILE A 151 -26.71 -16.52 21.13
CA ILE A 151 -26.00 -17.60 21.84
C ILE A 151 -27.00 -18.66 22.33
N ASN A 152 -28.11 -18.25 22.94
CA ASN A 152 -29.15 -19.17 23.41
C ASN A 152 -29.77 -19.95 22.24
N TYR A 153 -30.02 -19.28 21.11
CA TYR A 153 -30.56 -19.92 19.92
C TYR A 153 -29.58 -20.96 19.35
N LEU A 154 -28.29 -20.62 19.28
CA LEU A 154 -27.25 -21.56 18.84
C LEU A 154 -27.11 -22.76 19.80
N GLN A 155 -27.25 -22.56 21.11
CA GLN A 155 -27.23 -23.64 22.10
C GLN A 155 -28.37 -24.63 21.87
N ASN A 156 -29.56 -24.15 21.50
CA ASN A 156 -30.71 -25.00 21.18
C ASN A 156 -30.48 -25.82 19.90
N LEU A 157 -29.78 -25.25 18.91
CA LEU A 157 -29.43 -25.95 17.67
C LEU A 157 -28.30 -26.97 17.85
N LEU A 158 -27.39 -26.74 18.80
CA LEU A 158 -26.22 -27.57 19.09
C LEU A 158 -26.22 -27.98 20.57
N PRO A 159 -27.18 -28.80 21.03
CA PRO A 159 -27.34 -29.13 22.45
C PRO A 159 -26.13 -29.85 23.05
N ASN A 160 -25.35 -30.57 22.23
CA ASN A 160 -24.18 -31.33 22.65
C ASN A 160 -22.85 -30.54 22.56
N ALA A 161 -22.90 -29.25 22.18
CA ALA A 161 -21.73 -28.39 22.08
C ALA A 161 -21.57 -27.52 23.34
N GLU A 162 -20.33 -27.33 23.78
CA GLU A 162 -19.98 -26.43 24.88
C GLU A 162 -19.73 -25.03 24.31
N LEU A 163 -20.71 -24.13 24.44
CA LEU A 163 -20.62 -22.76 23.95
C LEU A 163 -19.98 -21.84 25.00
N SER A 164 -18.92 -21.13 24.61
CA SER A 164 -18.23 -20.16 25.45
C SER A 164 -18.27 -18.77 24.82
N ARG A 165 -18.91 -17.81 25.50
CA ARG A 165 -18.85 -16.40 25.10
C ARG A 165 -17.46 -15.85 25.41
N VAL A 166 -16.73 -15.44 24.37
CA VAL A 166 -15.40 -14.84 24.52
C VAL A 166 -15.55 -13.33 24.68
N HIS A 167 -15.03 -12.80 25.78
CA HIS A 167 -15.06 -11.38 26.06
C HIS A 167 -13.88 -10.66 25.38
N LEU A 168 -14.15 -9.53 24.75
CA LEU A 168 -13.16 -8.67 24.10
C LEU A 168 -13.49 -7.22 24.46
N ASP A 169 -12.53 -6.52 25.10
CA ASP A 169 -12.69 -5.09 25.38
C ASP A 169 -12.68 -4.31 24.05
N ASN A 170 -13.42 -3.21 23.98
CA ASN A 170 -13.44 -2.38 22.78
C ASN A 170 -12.09 -1.68 22.57
N ALA A 171 -11.72 -1.47 21.31
CA ALA A 171 -10.66 -0.52 20.97
C ALA A 171 -11.02 0.88 21.49
N ARG A 172 -9.99 1.70 21.77
CA ARG A 172 -10.18 3.11 22.16
C ARG A 172 -11.10 3.84 21.17
N GLU A 173 -11.97 4.69 21.69
CA GLU A 173 -12.97 5.40 20.87
C GLU A 173 -12.33 6.37 19.88
N ASP A 174 -11.25 7.02 20.30
CA ASP A 174 -10.48 7.98 19.50
C ASP A 174 -9.52 7.33 18.49
N LEU A 175 -9.36 6.00 18.51
CA LEU A 175 -8.52 5.30 17.55
C LEU A 175 -9.14 5.33 16.16
N THR A 176 -8.39 5.88 15.21
CA THR A 176 -8.73 6.00 13.79
C THR A 176 -7.92 5.03 12.92
N TRP A 177 -8.30 4.91 11.64
CA TRP A 177 -7.53 4.09 10.70
C TRP A 177 -6.16 4.71 10.38
N ASP A 178 -6.05 6.03 10.37
CA ASP A 178 -4.79 6.76 10.14
C ASP A 178 -3.77 6.55 11.27
N ASP A 179 -4.22 6.28 12.50
CA ASP A 179 -3.33 5.92 13.61
C ASP A 179 -2.68 4.55 13.41
N LEU A 180 -3.39 3.62 12.74
CA LEU A 180 -2.88 2.28 12.41
C LEU A 180 -2.12 2.26 11.09
N TYR A 181 -2.47 3.15 10.17
CA TYR A 181 -1.90 3.25 8.84
C TYR A 181 -1.51 4.69 8.50
N PRO A 182 -0.55 5.28 9.23
CA PRO A 182 -0.13 6.65 8.96
C PRO A 182 0.55 6.71 7.59
N GLU A 183 0.47 7.87 6.93
CA GLU A 183 1.18 8.15 5.67
C GLU A 183 2.69 7.97 5.84
N TRP A 184 3.23 8.58 6.90
CA TRP A 184 4.64 8.65 7.17
C TRP A 184 4.99 8.09 8.54
N ILE A 185 6.14 7.43 8.64
CA ILE A 185 6.80 7.03 9.88
C ILE A 185 8.29 7.35 9.76
N GLU A 186 8.96 7.59 10.89
CA GLU A 186 10.41 7.72 10.96
C GLU A 186 11.05 6.33 10.84
N GLU A 187 11.39 5.92 9.61
CA GLU A 187 11.88 4.57 9.34
C GLU A 187 13.29 4.34 9.90
N GLU A 188 14.13 5.37 9.86
CA GLU A 188 15.52 5.37 10.31
C GLU A 188 15.66 5.22 11.84
N ALA A 189 14.58 5.51 12.58
CA ALA A 189 14.48 5.38 14.03
C ALA A 189 15.63 6.03 14.82
N GLU A 190 16.23 7.10 14.27
CA GLU A 190 17.35 7.82 14.89
C GLU A 190 16.92 8.57 16.16
N ALA A 191 15.65 8.98 16.24
CA ALA A 191 15.10 9.75 17.36
C ALA A 191 13.89 9.08 18.05
N ILE A 192 13.02 8.41 17.28
CA ILE A 192 11.77 7.80 17.78
C ILE A 192 11.58 6.47 17.06
N VAL A 193 11.34 5.40 17.81
CA VAL A 193 10.93 4.09 17.25
C VAL A 193 9.42 4.13 17.02
N PRO A 194 8.93 4.07 15.77
CA PRO A 194 7.50 4.03 15.50
C PRO A 194 6.88 2.79 16.14
N SER A 195 5.73 2.93 16.78
CA SER A 195 5.01 1.81 17.38
C SER A 195 3.52 1.95 17.13
N CYS A 196 2.88 0.81 16.88
CA CYS A 196 1.45 0.78 16.65
C CYS A 196 0.62 0.88 17.95
N PRO A 197 -0.52 1.60 17.92
CA PRO A 197 -1.49 1.56 19.00
C PRO A 197 -1.90 0.13 19.37
N ASN A 198 -2.07 -0.15 20.66
CA ASN A 198 -2.45 -1.51 21.08
C ASN A 198 -3.96 -1.74 20.93
N LEU A 199 -4.32 -2.91 20.38
CA LEU A 199 -5.70 -3.41 20.39
C LEU A 199 -5.88 -4.44 21.52
N PRO A 200 -6.95 -4.35 22.33
CA PRO A 200 -7.21 -5.32 23.39
C PRO A 200 -7.16 -6.77 22.90
N LYS A 201 -6.75 -7.68 23.78
CA LYS A 201 -6.69 -9.12 23.45
C LYS A 201 -7.97 -9.81 23.95
N PRO A 202 -8.45 -10.86 23.26
CA PRO A 202 -9.59 -11.63 23.75
C PRO A 202 -9.24 -12.28 25.10
N LYS A 203 -10.15 -12.17 26.07
CA LYS A 203 -9.99 -12.73 27.41
C LYS A 203 -10.55 -14.15 27.43
N VAL A 204 -9.65 -15.12 27.64
CA VAL A 204 -9.98 -16.55 27.70
C VAL A 204 -9.22 -17.17 28.88
N PRO A 205 -9.83 -18.05 29.69
CA PRO A 205 -9.11 -18.75 30.74
C PRO A 205 -7.90 -19.51 30.17
N LYS A 206 -6.77 -19.49 30.88
CA LYS A 206 -5.55 -20.18 30.44
C LYS A 206 -5.85 -21.65 30.19
N GLY A 207 -5.37 -22.18 29.06
CA GLY A 207 -5.59 -23.56 28.66
C GLY A 207 -6.93 -23.84 27.97
N THR A 208 -7.82 -22.84 27.82
CA THR A 208 -9.04 -23.01 27.00
C THR A 208 -8.67 -23.15 25.53
N LYS A 209 -9.18 -24.19 24.90
CA LYS A 209 -8.96 -24.51 23.49
C LYS A 209 -10.32 -24.72 22.83
N PHE A 210 -10.53 -24.08 21.69
CA PHE A 210 -11.76 -24.19 20.92
C PHE A 210 -11.55 -25.08 19.70
N GLY A 211 -12.48 -25.99 19.43
CA GLY A 211 -12.51 -26.73 18.16
C GLY A 211 -13.09 -25.87 17.04
N LEU A 212 -14.02 -24.98 17.38
CA LEU A 212 -14.66 -24.04 16.48
C LEU A 212 -14.66 -22.64 17.10
N ILE A 213 -14.26 -21.63 16.35
CA ILE A 213 -14.40 -20.23 16.74
C ILE A 213 -15.39 -19.60 15.78
N ALA A 214 -16.43 -18.95 16.28
CA ALA A 214 -17.35 -18.18 15.46
C ALA A 214 -17.28 -16.70 15.85
N VAL A 215 -17.25 -15.82 14.86
CA VAL A 215 -17.24 -14.38 15.06
C VAL A 215 -18.29 -13.70 14.17
N LYS A 216 -19.10 -12.84 14.76
CA LYS A 216 -20.05 -11.98 14.04
C LYS A 216 -19.43 -10.62 13.77
N LEU A 217 -19.32 -10.22 12.49
CA LEU A 217 -18.66 -8.96 12.12
C LEU A 217 -19.67 -7.87 11.77
N PRO A 218 -19.39 -6.60 12.12
CA PRO A 218 -20.11 -5.47 11.55
C PRO A 218 -19.78 -5.34 10.04
N CYS A 219 -20.74 -4.84 9.27
CA CYS A 219 -20.61 -4.62 7.83
C CYS A 219 -21.47 -3.41 7.43
N ASN A 220 -20.82 -2.28 7.17
CA ASN A 220 -21.46 -1.04 6.73
C ASN A 220 -21.20 -0.82 5.24
N ARG A 221 -21.86 -1.59 4.36
CA ARG A 221 -21.67 -1.49 2.89
C ARG A 221 -21.88 -0.07 2.32
N PRO A 222 -22.86 0.72 2.77
CA PRO A 222 -23.03 2.11 2.31
C PRO A 222 -21.86 3.03 2.71
N GLY A 223 -21.16 2.71 3.81
CA GLY A 223 -19.99 3.44 4.29
C GLY A 223 -18.66 2.75 3.97
N ASN A 224 -17.59 3.20 4.63
CA ASN A 224 -16.27 2.60 4.49
C ASN A 224 -16.12 1.36 5.40
N TRP A 225 -16.53 0.19 4.90
CA TRP A 225 -16.41 -1.06 5.65
C TRP A 225 -15.05 -1.75 5.53
N THR A 226 -14.23 -1.38 4.54
CA THR A 226 -12.92 -2.01 4.30
C THR A 226 -11.85 -1.49 5.27
N ARG A 227 -12.00 -0.25 5.74
CA ARG A 227 -11.13 0.41 6.74
C ARG A 227 -11.89 0.70 8.04
N ASP A 228 -12.42 -0.37 8.66
CA ASP A 228 -13.16 -0.30 9.91
C ASP A 228 -12.38 -0.95 11.07
N ILE A 229 -12.17 -0.18 12.16
CA ILE A 229 -11.37 -0.59 13.32
C ILE A 229 -12.00 -1.78 14.05
N ALA A 230 -13.33 -1.80 14.26
CA ALA A 230 -13.97 -2.89 14.98
C ALA A 230 -13.91 -4.19 14.18
N ARG A 231 -14.14 -4.10 12.86
CA ARG A 231 -14.05 -5.21 11.94
C ARG A 231 -12.63 -5.79 11.86
N LEU A 232 -11.60 -4.94 11.80
CA LEU A 232 -10.20 -5.38 11.88
C LEU A 232 -9.92 -6.06 13.22
N HIS A 233 -10.32 -5.42 14.32
CA HIS A 233 -10.06 -5.89 15.67
C HIS A 233 -10.69 -7.27 15.94
N LEU A 234 -11.96 -7.47 15.58
CA LEU A 234 -12.66 -8.74 15.73
C LEU A 234 -12.02 -9.87 14.91
N GLN A 235 -11.59 -9.58 13.69
CA GLN A 235 -10.89 -10.55 12.85
C GLN A 235 -9.52 -10.94 13.41
N LEU A 236 -8.74 -9.96 13.90
CA LEU A 236 -7.46 -10.24 14.57
C LEU A 236 -7.66 -11.01 15.88
N ALA A 237 -8.70 -10.70 16.67
CA ALA A 237 -9.03 -11.45 17.88
C ALA A 237 -9.42 -12.89 17.55
N ALA A 238 -10.23 -13.12 16.52
CA ALA A 238 -10.58 -14.45 16.05
C ALA A 238 -9.36 -15.25 15.55
N ALA A 239 -8.46 -14.60 14.81
CA ALA A 239 -7.20 -15.19 14.40
C ALA A 239 -6.30 -15.57 15.60
N LYS A 240 -6.20 -14.69 16.61
CA LYS A 240 -5.47 -14.97 17.86
C LYS A 240 -6.04 -16.18 18.60
N LEU A 241 -7.38 -16.27 18.71
CA LEU A 241 -8.06 -17.42 19.29
C LEU A 241 -7.73 -18.72 18.54
N ALA A 242 -7.72 -18.67 17.21
CA ALA A 242 -7.41 -19.83 16.36
C ALA A 242 -5.94 -20.25 16.47
N ALA A 243 -5.03 -19.29 16.53
CA ALA A 243 -3.60 -19.53 16.77
C ALA A 243 -3.38 -20.25 18.11
N ILE A 244 -3.93 -19.71 19.21
CA ILE A 244 -3.73 -20.31 20.55
C ILE A 244 -4.51 -21.60 20.76
N SER A 245 -5.57 -21.88 20.00
CA SER A 245 -6.40 -23.08 20.18
C SER A 245 -5.80 -24.35 19.56
N ARG A 246 -4.58 -24.29 19.02
CA ARG A 246 -3.89 -25.46 18.50
C ARG A 246 -3.69 -26.52 19.59
N GLU A 247 -4.16 -27.73 19.29
CA GLU A 247 -3.87 -28.97 20.01
C GLU A 247 -3.37 -30.02 19.00
N SER A 248 -4.11 -31.12 18.80
CA SER A 248 -3.81 -32.16 17.80
C SER A 248 -4.22 -31.76 16.38
N TYR A 249 -5.16 -30.82 16.24
CA TYR A 249 -5.67 -30.32 14.96
C TYR A 249 -5.87 -28.81 14.98
N ASP A 250 -5.78 -28.17 13.81
CA ASP A 250 -6.11 -26.75 13.64
C ASP A 250 -7.64 -26.53 13.79
N PRO A 251 -8.07 -25.49 14.53
CA PRO A 251 -9.49 -25.21 14.74
C PRO A 251 -10.16 -24.68 13.47
N SER A 252 -11.48 -24.87 13.36
CA SER A 252 -12.27 -24.17 12.35
C SER A 252 -12.61 -22.76 12.81
N LEU A 253 -12.72 -21.86 11.85
CA LEU A 253 -13.15 -20.49 12.07
C LEU A 253 -14.37 -20.16 11.20
N VAL A 254 -15.44 -19.71 11.82
CA VAL A 254 -16.64 -19.21 11.14
C VAL A 254 -16.71 -17.69 11.26
N LEU A 255 -16.77 -17.01 10.12
CA LEU A 255 -17.03 -15.57 10.04
C LEU A 255 -18.46 -15.37 9.55
N VAL A 256 -19.28 -14.69 10.35
CA VAL A 256 -20.66 -14.32 9.99
C VAL A 256 -20.66 -12.87 9.51
N THR A 257 -20.67 -12.68 8.18
CA THR A 257 -20.57 -11.38 7.54
C THR A 257 -20.97 -11.39 6.07
N GLU A 258 -21.57 -10.27 5.60
CA GLU A 258 -21.82 -10.01 4.17
C GLU A 258 -20.66 -9.32 3.46
N CYS A 259 -19.77 -8.66 4.22
CA CYS A 259 -18.60 -7.96 3.71
C CYS A 259 -17.44 -8.95 3.56
N LEU A 260 -16.52 -8.72 2.62
CA LEU A 260 -15.36 -9.59 2.44
C LEU A 260 -14.50 -9.66 3.72
N PRO A 261 -14.16 -10.86 4.22
CA PRO A 261 -13.11 -11.01 5.21
C PRO A 261 -11.77 -10.53 4.66
N ILE A 262 -10.83 -10.17 5.54
CA ILE A 262 -9.48 -9.72 5.14
C ILE A 262 -8.80 -10.85 4.35
N PRO A 263 -8.58 -10.71 3.02
CA PRO A 263 -8.21 -11.85 2.18
C PRO A 263 -6.85 -12.43 2.52
N ASN A 264 -5.91 -11.60 2.97
CA ASN A 264 -4.56 -12.05 3.31
C ASN A 264 -4.40 -12.45 4.79
N LEU A 265 -5.41 -12.24 5.65
CA LEU A 265 -5.50 -12.85 6.98
C LEU A 265 -6.18 -14.22 6.88
N PHE A 266 -7.36 -14.26 6.24
CA PHE A 266 -8.14 -15.47 5.96
C PHE A 266 -8.07 -15.81 4.48
N SER A 267 -6.92 -16.35 4.07
CA SER A 267 -6.66 -16.72 2.68
C SER A 267 -7.67 -17.71 2.14
N CYS A 268 -8.07 -17.53 0.89
CA CYS A 268 -9.01 -18.44 0.26
C CYS A 268 -8.50 -19.88 0.17
N LYS A 269 -7.18 -20.12 0.20
CA LYS A 269 -6.62 -21.49 0.30
C LYS A 269 -7.08 -22.25 1.55
N HIS A 270 -7.59 -21.54 2.56
CA HIS A 270 -8.14 -22.08 3.80
C HIS A 270 -9.67 -22.01 3.86
N LEU A 271 -10.35 -21.49 2.84
CA LEU A 271 -11.81 -21.44 2.78
C LEU A 271 -12.35 -22.85 2.50
N VAL A 272 -13.15 -23.38 3.42
CA VAL A 272 -13.75 -24.72 3.32
C VAL A 272 -15.13 -24.65 2.71
N ALA A 273 -15.95 -23.70 3.15
CA ALA A 273 -17.31 -23.51 2.65
C ALA A 273 -17.78 -22.07 2.82
N ARG A 274 -18.63 -21.61 1.90
CA ARG A 274 -19.36 -20.35 2.01
C ARG A 274 -20.83 -20.57 1.66
N LYS A 275 -21.74 -20.12 2.52
CA LYS A 275 -23.19 -20.09 2.24
C LYS A 275 -23.79 -18.76 2.68
N GLY A 276 -24.11 -17.91 1.71
CA GLY A 276 -24.57 -16.55 1.99
C GLY A 276 -23.55 -15.76 2.81
N ASN A 277 -23.95 -15.34 4.01
CA ASN A 277 -23.14 -14.58 4.96
C ASN A 277 -22.30 -15.44 5.91
N ILE A 278 -22.29 -16.77 5.75
CA ILE A 278 -21.50 -17.69 6.59
C ILE A 278 -20.26 -18.15 5.83
N TRP A 279 -19.09 -17.87 6.38
CA TRP A 279 -17.79 -18.26 5.82
C TRP A 279 -17.06 -19.19 6.78
N LEU A 280 -16.77 -20.43 6.36
CA LEU A 280 -16.01 -21.40 7.14
C LEU A 280 -14.59 -21.51 6.61
N TYR A 281 -13.62 -21.24 7.47
CA TYR A 281 -12.20 -21.40 7.22
C TYR A 281 -11.59 -22.48 8.11
N LYS A 282 -10.50 -23.09 7.63
CA LYS A 282 -9.58 -23.93 8.41
C LYS A 282 -8.15 -23.44 8.22
N PRO A 283 -7.80 -22.31 8.86
CA PRO A 283 -6.47 -21.71 8.72
C PRO A 283 -5.41 -22.54 9.45
N SER A 284 -4.17 -22.50 8.98
CA SER A 284 -3.05 -23.06 9.73
C SER A 284 -2.74 -22.17 10.94
N SER A 285 -2.81 -22.70 12.16
CA SER A 285 -2.50 -21.93 13.37
C SER A 285 -1.07 -21.37 13.33
N LYS A 286 -0.11 -22.13 12.80
CA LYS A 286 1.29 -21.67 12.64
C LYS A 286 1.40 -20.48 11.68
N ALA A 287 0.65 -20.49 10.58
CA ALA A 287 0.64 -19.37 9.63
C ALA A 287 -0.03 -18.13 10.23
N LEU A 288 -1.06 -18.31 11.07
CA LEU A 288 -1.67 -17.21 11.82
C LEU A 288 -0.73 -16.64 12.87
N GLU A 289 -0.02 -17.47 13.64
CA GLU A 289 0.99 -17.03 14.62
C GLU A 289 2.02 -16.12 13.94
N GLN A 290 2.62 -16.57 12.83
CA GLN A 290 3.61 -15.79 12.07
C GLN A 290 3.09 -14.43 11.58
N LYS A 291 1.81 -14.37 11.20
CA LYS A 291 1.15 -13.14 10.74
C LYS A 291 0.82 -12.20 11.90
N LEU A 292 0.46 -12.75 13.06
CA LEU A 292 0.09 -12.01 14.26
C LEU A 292 1.30 -11.50 15.05
N ASP A 293 2.49 -12.04 14.80
CA ASP A 293 3.76 -11.54 15.33
C ASP A 293 4.22 -10.24 14.63
N LEU A 294 3.64 -9.91 13.47
CA LEU A 294 3.88 -8.64 12.78
C LEU A 294 3.04 -7.51 13.36
N PRO A 295 3.44 -6.24 13.15
CA PRO A 295 2.65 -5.09 13.54
C PRO A 295 1.21 -5.15 13.01
N ILE A 296 0.26 -4.65 13.80
CA ILE A 296 -1.17 -4.71 13.47
C ILE A 296 -1.56 -3.84 12.25
N GLY A 297 -0.70 -2.88 11.88
CA GLY A 297 -0.85 -1.97 10.75
C GLY A 297 0.48 -1.41 10.30
N SER A 298 0.46 -0.37 9.45
CA SER A 298 1.66 0.22 8.86
C SER A 298 2.32 1.32 9.71
N CYS A 299 1.88 1.50 10.96
CA CYS A 299 2.46 2.43 11.94
C CYS A 299 3.85 2.02 12.44
N GLU A 300 4.30 0.80 12.12
CA GLU A 300 5.60 0.27 12.47
C GLU A 300 6.14 -0.55 11.29
N LEU A 301 7.46 -0.58 11.13
CA LEU A 301 8.11 -1.39 10.10
C LEU A 301 7.99 -2.88 10.45
N SER A 302 7.50 -3.68 9.51
CA SER A 302 7.46 -5.14 9.65
C SER A 302 8.83 -5.80 9.41
N LEU A 303 9.79 -5.03 8.88
CA LEU A 303 11.19 -5.42 8.75
C LEU A 303 12.10 -4.25 9.12
N PRO A 304 13.18 -4.46 9.89
CA PRO A 304 14.15 -3.41 10.16
C PRO A 304 14.86 -2.96 8.87
N LEU A 305 15.22 -1.68 8.78
CA LEU A 305 15.96 -1.13 7.63
C LEU A 305 17.24 -1.92 7.29
N ASN A 306 17.99 -2.28 8.33
CA ASN A 306 19.23 -3.04 8.23
C ASN A 306 19.02 -4.55 8.40
N HIS A 307 17.96 -5.09 7.79
CA HIS A 307 17.71 -6.52 7.84
C HIS A 307 18.88 -7.28 7.20
N LYS A 308 19.62 -8.05 8.01
CA LYS A 308 20.66 -8.94 7.49
C LYS A 308 20.00 -10.06 6.70
N VAL A 309 20.33 -10.18 5.42
CA VAL A 309 19.91 -11.31 4.59
C VAL A 309 20.38 -12.58 5.26
N ARG A 310 19.47 -13.32 5.89
CA ARG A 310 19.77 -14.67 6.35
C ARG A 310 19.72 -15.57 5.12
N PRO A 311 20.73 -16.43 4.90
CA PRO A 311 20.64 -17.41 3.82
C PRO A 311 19.35 -18.21 3.99
N SER A 312 18.55 -18.22 2.93
CA SER A 312 17.32 -19.01 2.85
C SER A 312 17.60 -20.44 3.31
N SER A 313 16.74 -20.99 4.17
CA SER A 313 16.85 -22.39 4.59
C SER A 313 16.89 -23.28 3.35
N GLN A 314 17.75 -24.30 3.33
CA GLN A 314 17.96 -25.25 2.22
C GLN A 314 16.71 -26.02 1.74
N ASN A 315 15.52 -25.76 2.31
CA ASN A 315 14.28 -26.22 1.70
C ASN A 315 14.04 -25.43 0.42
N ALA A 316 14.01 -26.13 -0.72
CA ALA A 316 13.70 -25.57 -2.02
C ALA A 316 12.27 -25.01 -2.06
N ARG A 317 12.07 -23.79 -1.56
CA ARG A 317 10.81 -23.06 -1.70
C ARG A 317 10.68 -22.59 -3.14
N ARG A 318 9.48 -22.74 -3.71
CA ARG A 318 9.20 -22.30 -5.09
C ARG A 318 8.98 -20.80 -5.06
N GLU A 319 10.05 -20.04 -5.30
CA GLU A 319 10.08 -18.58 -5.17
C GLU A 319 10.49 -17.93 -6.50
N ALA A 320 9.82 -16.84 -6.87
CA ALA A 320 10.13 -16.08 -8.08
C ALA A 320 10.01 -14.58 -7.88
N TYR A 321 10.82 -13.83 -8.63
CA TYR A 321 10.48 -12.46 -8.99
C TYR A 321 9.50 -12.50 -10.17
N ALA A 322 8.47 -11.67 -10.12
CA ALA A 322 7.53 -11.53 -11.22
C ALA A 322 7.41 -10.10 -11.71
N THR A 323 7.21 -9.93 -13.01
CA THR A 323 6.78 -8.66 -13.61
C THR A 323 5.73 -8.90 -14.70
N ILE A 324 5.10 -7.85 -15.20
CA ILE A 324 4.04 -7.93 -16.20
C ILE A 324 4.21 -6.83 -17.25
N LEU A 325 4.04 -7.19 -18.53
CA LEU A 325 4.12 -6.26 -19.65
C LEU A 325 2.82 -6.21 -20.44
N HIS A 326 2.39 -4.99 -20.77
CA HIS A 326 1.25 -4.69 -21.65
C HIS A 326 1.65 -3.87 -22.88
N SER A 327 2.92 -3.52 -23.01
CA SER A 327 3.43 -2.77 -24.16
C SER A 327 4.87 -3.19 -24.40
N GLU A 328 5.14 -3.66 -25.61
CA GLU A 328 6.49 -4.01 -26.03
C GLU A 328 7.36 -2.76 -26.18
N ASP A 329 6.79 -1.69 -26.71
CA ASP A 329 7.52 -0.48 -27.09
C ASP A 329 8.11 0.29 -25.92
N VAL A 330 7.49 0.16 -24.74
CA VAL A 330 7.80 1.03 -23.60
C VAL A 330 8.56 0.30 -22.50
N TYR A 331 8.32 -0.99 -22.26
CA TYR A 331 8.78 -1.61 -21.01
C TYR A 331 9.67 -2.84 -21.17
N VAL A 332 9.90 -3.37 -22.38
CA VAL A 332 10.80 -4.53 -22.57
C VAL A 332 12.23 -4.22 -22.14
N CYS A 333 12.78 -3.08 -22.54
CA CYS A 333 14.10 -2.64 -22.09
C CYS A 333 14.19 -2.52 -20.55
N GLY A 334 13.15 -1.98 -19.92
CA GLY A 334 13.04 -1.90 -18.47
C GLY A 334 13.06 -3.27 -17.79
N ALA A 335 12.26 -4.22 -18.29
CA ALA A 335 12.23 -5.58 -17.78
C ALA A 335 13.57 -6.31 -17.95
N ILE A 336 14.28 -6.10 -19.08
CA ILE A 336 15.62 -6.67 -19.29
C ILE A 336 16.63 -6.09 -18.29
N ALA A 337 16.61 -4.77 -18.08
CA ALA A 337 17.46 -4.12 -17.08
C ALA A 337 17.12 -4.57 -15.65
N ALA A 338 15.84 -4.76 -15.33
CA ALA A 338 15.39 -5.27 -14.04
C ALA A 338 15.93 -6.68 -13.78
N ALA A 339 15.80 -7.61 -14.74
CA ALA A 339 16.39 -8.95 -14.64
C ALA A 339 17.90 -8.90 -14.42
N LYS A 340 18.61 -8.09 -15.21
CA LYS A 340 20.05 -7.90 -15.04
C LYS A 340 20.39 -7.41 -13.62
N SER A 341 19.67 -6.41 -13.13
CA SER A 341 19.89 -5.83 -11.80
C SER A 341 19.68 -6.85 -10.68
N ILE A 342 18.61 -7.67 -10.74
CA ILE A 342 18.37 -8.75 -9.78
C ILE A 342 19.55 -9.75 -9.77
N ARG A 343 20.03 -10.16 -10.95
CA ARG A 343 21.16 -11.10 -11.07
C ARG A 343 22.48 -10.50 -10.57
N LEU A 344 22.74 -9.22 -10.83
CA LEU A 344 23.94 -8.54 -10.30
C LEU A 344 23.97 -8.48 -8.77
N THR A 345 22.80 -8.47 -8.13
CA THR A 345 22.71 -8.55 -6.65
C THR A 345 22.82 -9.98 -6.11
N GLY A 346 23.05 -10.98 -6.96
CA GLY A 346 23.32 -12.37 -6.56
C GLY A 346 22.08 -13.22 -6.32
N SER A 347 20.87 -12.75 -6.64
CA SER A 347 19.68 -13.61 -6.53
C SER A 347 19.70 -14.73 -7.57
N ILE A 348 19.39 -15.94 -7.12
CA ILE A 348 19.27 -17.15 -7.95
C ILE A 348 17.81 -17.57 -8.17
N ARG A 349 16.84 -16.78 -7.68
CA ARG A 349 15.41 -17.10 -7.80
C ARG A 349 14.95 -17.07 -9.25
N ASP A 350 13.83 -17.72 -9.51
CA ASP A 350 13.21 -17.68 -10.84
C ASP A 350 12.81 -16.23 -11.17
N LEU A 351 12.94 -15.88 -12.44
CA LEU A 351 12.43 -14.63 -12.99
C LEU A 351 11.27 -15.01 -13.91
N VAL A 352 10.06 -14.54 -13.63
CA VAL A 352 8.85 -14.85 -14.40
C VAL A 352 8.24 -13.57 -14.94
N ILE A 353 7.92 -13.55 -16.22
CA ILE A 353 7.27 -12.39 -16.83
C ILE A 353 5.95 -12.78 -17.45
N LEU A 354 4.90 -12.06 -17.05
CA LEU A 354 3.59 -12.19 -17.65
C LEU A 354 3.52 -11.30 -18.89
N VAL A 355 3.28 -11.90 -20.05
CA VAL A 355 3.14 -11.18 -21.33
C VAL A 355 1.86 -11.60 -22.01
N ASP A 356 1.26 -10.71 -22.77
CA ASP A 356 0.12 -11.05 -23.61
C ASP A 356 0.54 -11.25 -25.08
N GLU A 357 -0.46 -11.35 -25.96
CA GLU A 357 -0.27 -11.58 -27.39
C GLU A 357 0.32 -10.38 -28.14
N THR A 358 0.27 -9.16 -27.58
CA THR A 358 0.80 -7.97 -28.25
C THR A 358 2.32 -7.85 -28.16
N ILE A 359 2.99 -8.72 -27.40
CA ILE A 359 4.44 -8.76 -27.34
C ILE A 359 4.94 -9.71 -28.43
N SER A 360 5.67 -9.20 -29.42
CA SER A 360 6.19 -9.98 -30.55
C SER A 360 7.20 -11.04 -30.12
N SER A 361 7.45 -12.02 -31.00
CA SER A 361 8.46 -13.07 -30.76
C SER A 361 9.85 -12.48 -30.54
N HIS A 362 10.22 -11.45 -31.30
CA HIS A 362 11.51 -10.78 -31.16
C HIS A 362 11.77 -10.28 -29.72
N TYR A 363 10.79 -9.61 -29.11
CA TYR A 363 10.92 -9.15 -27.72
C TYR A 363 10.82 -10.29 -26.70
N LYS A 364 10.03 -11.32 -26.97
CA LYS A 364 10.01 -12.54 -26.13
C LYS A 364 11.38 -13.20 -26.07
N ASP A 365 12.07 -13.34 -27.21
CA ASP A 365 13.42 -13.88 -27.28
C ASP A 365 14.42 -13.02 -26.47
N GLY A 366 14.27 -11.70 -26.51
CA GLY A 366 15.07 -10.77 -25.72
C GLY A 366 14.85 -10.92 -24.21
N LEU A 367 13.60 -11.09 -23.79
CA LEU A 367 13.23 -11.33 -22.40
C LEU A 367 13.76 -12.68 -21.90
N GLU A 368 13.64 -13.75 -22.70
CA GLU A 368 14.19 -15.07 -22.40
C GLU A 368 15.71 -15.03 -22.30
N ALA A 369 16.38 -14.33 -23.22
CA ALA A 369 17.83 -14.14 -23.19
C ALA A 369 18.31 -13.32 -21.97
N ALA A 370 17.46 -12.45 -21.42
CA ALA A 370 17.71 -11.77 -20.14
C ALA A 370 17.48 -12.67 -18.91
N GLY A 371 16.88 -13.85 -19.10
CA GLY A 371 16.64 -14.86 -18.07
C GLY A 371 15.20 -14.93 -17.57
N TRP A 372 14.25 -14.24 -18.21
CA TRP A 372 12.83 -14.33 -17.86
C TRP A 372 12.19 -15.61 -18.40
N LYS A 373 11.44 -16.30 -17.55
CA LYS A 373 10.50 -17.35 -17.96
C LYS A 373 9.20 -16.70 -18.42
N ILE A 374 8.88 -16.85 -19.70
CA ILE A 374 7.68 -16.25 -20.29
C ILE A 374 6.42 -17.01 -19.87
N LYS A 375 5.44 -16.30 -19.31
CA LYS A 375 4.10 -16.81 -19.07
C LYS A 375 3.09 -16.00 -19.87
N LYS A 376 2.48 -16.64 -20.87
CA LYS A 376 1.45 -16.00 -21.69
C LYS A 376 0.16 -15.82 -20.87
N ILE A 377 -0.43 -14.63 -20.93
CA ILE A 377 -1.68 -14.30 -20.25
C ILE A 377 -2.70 -13.67 -21.19
N LYS A 378 -3.98 -13.83 -20.86
CA LYS A 378 -5.06 -13.02 -21.45
C LYS A 378 -5.22 -11.75 -20.63
N ARG A 379 -5.19 -10.59 -21.30
CA ARG A 379 -5.41 -9.29 -20.66
C ARG A 379 -6.74 -9.23 -19.93
N ILE A 380 -6.76 -8.45 -18.85
CA ILE A 380 -7.97 -8.15 -18.08
C ILE A 380 -8.23 -6.66 -18.23
N ARG A 381 -9.35 -6.34 -18.88
CA ARG A 381 -9.79 -4.96 -19.05
C ARG A 381 -10.32 -4.45 -17.72
N ASN A 382 -9.91 -3.25 -17.34
CA ASN A 382 -10.53 -2.48 -16.29
C ASN A 382 -11.90 -2.00 -16.78
N PRO A 383 -13.02 -2.49 -16.20
CA PRO A 383 -14.36 -2.15 -16.67
C PRO A 383 -14.69 -0.66 -16.52
N LYS A 384 -13.98 0.05 -15.64
CA LYS A 384 -14.19 1.48 -15.35
C LYS A 384 -13.21 2.39 -16.10
N ALA A 385 -12.31 1.84 -16.91
CA ALA A 385 -11.41 2.62 -17.74
C ALA A 385 -12.07 3.00 -19.07
N GLU A 386 -11.78 4.22 -19.52
CA GLU A 386 -12.04 4.65 -20.89
C GLU A 386 -11.24 3.79 -21.86
N LYS A 387 -11.74 3.68 -23.09
CA LYS A 387 -11.06 2.92 -24.15
C LYS A 387 -9.72 3.58 -24.46
N ASP A 388 -8.68 2.78 -24.64
CA ASP A 388 -7.32 3.22 -24.99
C ASP A 388 -6.63 4.06 -23.89
N ALA A 389 -7.23 4.18 -22.71
CA ALA A 389 -6.63 4.84 -21.55
C ALA A 389 -5.46 4.03 -20.98
N TYR A 390 -4.47 4.71 -20.38
CA TYR A 390 -3.28 4.06 -19.85
C TYR A 390 -3.58 2.95 -18.82
N ASN A 391 -4.68 3.07 -18.09
CA ASN A 391 -5.12 2.15 -17.04
C ASN A 391 -6.09 1.07 -17.53
N GLU A 392 -6.36 1.00 -18.84
CA GLU A 392 -7.34 0.07 -19.42
C GLU A 392 -6.98 -1.39 -19.14
N TRP A 393 -5.70 -1.74 -19.17
CA TRP A 393 -5.25 -3.13 -19.05
C TRP A 393 -4.54 -3.45 -17.73
N ASN A 394 -4.43 -2.47 -16.83
CA ASN A 394 -3.70 -2.59 -15.56
C ASN A 394 -4.23 -3.71 -14.66
N TYR A 395 -5.52 -4.07 -14.77
CA TYR A 395 -6.10 -5.17 -13.97
C TYR A 395 -5.55 -6.54 -14.36
N SER A 396 -4.81 -6.65 -15.47
CA SER A 396 -4.05 -7.85 -15.80
C SER A 396 -3.02 -8.21 -14.73
N LYS A 397 -2.63 -7.27 -13.87
CA LYS A 397 -1.82 -7.54 -12.66
C LYS A 397 -2.43 -8.58 -11.73
N PHE A 398 -3.76 -8.79 -11.77
CA PHE A 398 -4.42 -9.87 -11.01
C PHE A 398 -3.93 -11.27 -11.43
N ARG A 399 -3.39 -11.42 -12.65
CA ARG A 399 -2.81 -12.68 -13.14
C ARG A 399 -1.62 -13.16 -12.31
N LEU A 400 -1.00 -12.29 -11.50
CA LEU A 400 0.06 -12.68 -10.55
C LEU A 400 -0.41 -13.75 -9.56
N TRP A 401 -1.69 -13.71 -9.15
CA TRP A 401 -2.25 -14.74 -8.27
C TRP A 401 -2.44 -16.10 -8.94
N GLN A 402 -2.30 -16.20 -10.27
CA GLN A 402 -2.38 -17.47 -10.98
C GLN A 402 -1.02 -18.19 -11.11
N LEU A 403 0.06 -17.58 -10.62
CA LEU A 403 1.42 -18.16 -10.59
C LEU A 403 1.56 -19.26 -9.52
N THR A 404 0.61 -20.18 -9.46
CA THR A 404 0.48 -21.24 -8.44
C THR A 404 1.58 -22.32 -8.50
N GLU A 405 2.42 -22.29 -9.54
CA GLU A 405 3.70 -23.00 -9.56
C GLU A 405 4.71 -22.47 -8.53
N TYR A 406 4.45 -21.30 -7.93
CA TYR A 406 5.25 -20.69 -6.86
C TYR A 406 4.47 -20.60 -5.55
N ASP A 407 5.19 -20.76 -4.43
CA ASP A 407 4.67 -20.56 -3.07
C ASP A 407 4.66 -19.07 -2.70
N LYS A 408 5.60 -18.29 -3.26
CA LYS A 408 5.73 -16.85 -3.03
C LYS A 408 6.35 -16.13 -4.21
N VAL A 409 5.83 -14.94 -4.48
CA VAL A 409 6.28 -14.08 -5.57
C VAL A 409 6.62 -12.70 -5.02
N ILE A 410 7.79 -12.17 -5.36
CA ILE A 410 8.07 -10.73 -5.24
C ILE A 410 7.72 -10.12 -6.59
N PHE A 411 6.61 -9.41 -6.64
CA PHE A 411 6.27 -8.61 -7.81
C PHE A 411 7.12 -7.34 -7.84
N ILE A 412 7.66 -7.01 -9.01
CA ILE A 412 8.32 -5.75 -9.31
C ILE A 412 7.76 -5.14 -10.61
N ASP A 413 7.41 -3.85 -10.61
CA ASP A 413 7.12 -3.14 -11.86
C ASP A 413 8.38 -3.11 -12.76
N ALA A 414 8.19 -3.03 -14.08
CA ALA A 414 9.28 -3.08 -15.05
C ALA A 414 10.14 -1.80 -15.10
N ASP A 415 9.77 -0.77 -14.32
CA ASP A 415 10.48 0.50 -14.15
C ASP A 415 11.21 0.63 -12.81
N LEU A 416 11.60 -0.51 -12.27
CA LEU A 416 12.43 -0.63 -11.08
C LEU A 416 13.86 -1.06 -11.43
N LEU A 417 14.81 -0.65 -10.58
CA LEU A 417 16.19 -1.10 -10.64
C LEU A 417 16.64 -1.60 -9.26
N VAL A 418 17.02 -2.87 -9.17
CA VAL A 418 17.43 -3.52 -7.93
C VAL A 418 18.94 -3.34 -7.73
N LEU A 419 19.32 -2.61 -6.69
CA LEU A 419 20.72 -2.27 -6.38
C LEU A 419 21.33 -3.16 -5.30
N ARG A 420 20.50 -3.79 -4.46
CA ARG A 420 20.91 -4.75 -3.43
C ARG A 420 19.94 -5.92 -3.40
N ASN A 421 20.40 -7.08 -2.94
CA ASN A 421 19.58 -8.28 -2.89
C ASN A 421 18.37 -8.07 -1.95
N ILE A 422 17.17 -8.36 -2.45
CA ILE A 422 15.90 -8.27 -1.70
C ILE A 422 15.24 -9.64 -1.46
N ASP A 423 15.99 -10.74 -1.58
CA ASP A 423 15.46 -12.10 -1.37
C ASP A 423 14.94 -12.30 0.06
N PHE A 424 15.38 -11.48 1.02
CA PHE A 424 14.83 -11.51 2.38
C PHE A 424 13.32 -11.20 2.42
N LEU A 425 12.77 -10.51 1.41
CA LEU A 425 11.33 -10.27 1.30
C LEU A 425 10.54 -11.56 1.06
N PHE A 426 11.15 -12.65 0.59
CA PHE A 426 10.49 -13.96 0.52
C PHE A 426 10.16 -14.54 1.92
N ALA A 427 10.65 -13.95 3.01
CA ALA A 427 10.18 -14.31 4.35
C ALA A 427 8.83 -13.66 4.71
N MET A 428 8.45 -12.57 4.04
CA MET A 428 7.29 -11.75 4.41
C MET A 428 5.96 -12.33 3.91
N PRO A 429 4.84 -12.13 4.63
CA PRO A 429 3.53 -12.57 4.17
C PRO A 429 2.92 -11.62 3.14
N GLU A 430 1.91 -12.12 2.43
CA GLU A 430 1.01 -11.30 1.61
C GLU A 430 0.13 -10.38 2.49
N ILE A 431 -0.16 -9.11 2.13
CA ILE A 431 0.58 -8.24 1.22
C ILE A 431 1.61 -7.48 2.04
N SER A 432 2.88 -7.59 1.65
CA SER A 432 3.95 -6.72 2.16
C SER A 432 4.39 -5.76 1.07
N ALA A 433 4.39 -4.46 1.36
CA ALA A 433 4.64 -3.39 0.41
C ALA A 433 5.11 -2.11 1.12
N THR A 434 5.62 -1.13 0.36
CA THR A 434 6.03 0.17 0.92
C THR A 434 4.86 1.12 1.03
N GLY A 435 4.90 2.01 2.03
CA GLY A 435 3.93 3.09 2.16
C GLY A 435 3.92 4.02 0.94
N ASN A 436 2.75 4.60 0.68
CA ASN A 436 2.50 5.66 -0.29
C ASN A 436 1.72 6.79 0.44
N ASN A 437 0.85 7.53 -0.24
CA ASN A 437 0.06 8.59 0.41
C ASN A 437 -1.03 8.05 1.32
N GLY A 438 -1.29 8.75 2.43
CA GLY A 438 -2.28 8.34 3.41
C GLY A 438 -2.07 6.90 3.86
N THR A 439 -3.18 6.16 3.94
CA THR A 439 -3.22 4.80 4.51
C THR A 439 -2.85 3.69 3.52
N LEU A 440 -2.24 4.05 2.40
CA LEU A 440 -2.17 3.23 1.19
C LEU A 440 -0.74 2.75 0.91
N PHE A 441 -0.60 1.57 0.31
CA PHE A 441 0.68 1.07 -0.17
C PHE A 441 0.91 1.38 -1.66
N ASN A 442 2.18 1.42 -2.05
CA ASN A 442 2.60 1.45 -3.45
C ASN A 442 2.65 0.03 -4.01
N SER A 443 2.05 -0.20 -5.19
CA SER A 443 1.96 -1.54 -5.78
C SER A 443 3.14 -1.93 -6.68
N GLY A 444 4.21 -1.13 -6.71
CA GLY A 444 5.37 -1.37 -7.54
C GLY A 444 6.28 -2.46 -7.02
N VAL A 445 6.35 -2.67 -5.70
CA VAL A 445 6.97 -3.83 -5.07
C VAL A 445 5.99 -4.45 -4.10
N MET A 446 5.62 -5.70 -4.33
CA MET A 446 4.67 -6.42 -3.47
C MET A 446 5.09 -7.87 -3.26
N VAL A 447 4.95 -8.37 -2.04
CA VAL A 447 5.05 -9.80 -1.75
C VAL A 447 3.66 -10.43 -1.86
N ILE A 448 3.54 -11.46 -2.70
CA ILE A 448 2.29 -12.13 -3.06
C ILE A 448 2.40 -13.63 -2.76
N GLU A 449 1.30 -14.24 -2.31
CA GLU A 449 1.12 -15.69 -2.18
C GLU A 449 0.12 -16.15 -3.25
N PRO A 450 0.58 -16.64 -4.42
CA PRO A 450 -0.31 -16.98 -5.52
C PRO A 450 -1.40 -18.00 -5.14
N SER A 451 -2.63 -17.72 -5.58
CA SER A 451 -3.82 -18.53 -5.33
C SER A 451 -4.88 -18.26 -6.39
N ASN A 452 -5.27 -19.29 -7.15
CA ASN A 452 -6.36 -19.18 -8.13
C ASN A 452 -7.67 -18.72 -7.49
N CYS A 453 -7.92 -19.08 -6.22
CA CYS A 453 -9.11 -18.57 -5.56
C CYS A 453 -9.00 -17.07 -5.23
N THR A 454 -7.83 -16.58 -4.83
CA THR A 454 -7.65 -15.13 -4.65
C THR A 454 -7.84 -14.39 -5.98
N PHE A 455 -7.31 -14.95 -7.08
CA PHE A 455 -7.60 -14.44 -8.42
C PHE A 455 -9.11 -14.39 -8.72
N MET A 456 -9.85 -15.47 -8.46
CA MET A 456 -11.31 -15.50 -8.62
C MET A 456 -12.01 -14.45 -7.77
N LEU A 457 -11.60 -14.27 -6.51
CA LEU A 457 -12.15 -13.22 -5.63
C LEU A 457 -11.96 -11.82 -6.22
N LEU A 458 -10.78 -11.52 -6.78
CA LEU A 458 -10.53 -10.24 -7.46
C LEU A 458 -11.41 -10.09 -8.71
N MET A 459 -11.61 -11.17 -9.47
CA MET A 459 -12.44 -11.14 -10.69
C MET A 459 -13.94 -11.02 -10.37
N GLU A 460 -14.45 -11.72 -9.35
CA GLU A 460 -15.85 -11.66 -8.93
C GLU A 460 -16.25 -10.25 -8.48
N HIS A 461 -15.34 -9.54 -7.83
CA HIS A 461 -15.57 -8.18 -7.31
C HIS A 461 -15.00 -7.06 -8.20
N ILE A 462 -14.66 -7.37 -9.45
CA ILE A 462 -14.04 -6.41 -10.38
C ILE A 462 -14.93 -5.19 -10.65
N ASN A 463 -16.26 -5.37 -10.65
CA ASN A 463 -17.24 -4.32 -10.88
C ASN A 463 -17.64 -3.61 -9.58
N ASP A 464 -17.71 -4.33 -8.48
CA ASP A 464 -18.19 -3.84 -7.19
C ASP A 464 -17.19 -2.87 -6.54
N ILE A 465 -15.91 -3.25 -6.54
CA ILE A 465 -14.87 -2.48 -5.86
C ILE A 465 -14.45 -1.30 -6.75
N LYS A 466 -14.42 -0.10 -6.17
CA LYS A 466 -14.05 1.13 -6.87
C LYS A 466 -12.62 1.51 -6.52
N SER A 467 -11.73 1.40 -7.50
CA SER A 467 -10.36 1.89 -7.38
C SER A 467 -10.31 3.40 -7.14
N TYR A 468 -9.61 3.86 -6.10
CA TYR A 468 -9.54 5.27 -5.74
C TYR A 468 -8.83 6.13 -6.81
N ASN A 469 -7.89 5.54 -7.57
CA ASN A 469 -7.15 6.20 -8.66
C ASN A 469 -7.54 5.69 -10.05
N GLY A 470 -8.47 4.75 -10.15
CA GLY A 470 -8.86 4.11 -11.40
C GLY A 470 -7.89 3.05 -11.92
N GLY A 471 -6.74 2.81 -11.28
CA GLY A 471 -5.76 1.79 -11.67
C GLY A 471 -5.77 0.55 -10.78
N ASP A 472 -4.82 -0.37 -11.02
CA ASP A 472 -4.63 -1.60 -10.24
C ASP A 472 -4.23 -1.31 -8.79
N GLN A 473 -3.29 -0.38 -8.55
CA GLN A 473 -2.89 0.00 -7.19
C GLN A 473 -4.09 0.42 -6.35
N GLY A 474 -4.99 1.22 -6.94
CA GLY A 474 -6.17 1.68 -6.22
C GLY A 474 -7.17 0.58 -5.96
N TYR A 475 -7.30 -0.39 -6.86
CA TYR A 475 -8.15 -1.56 -6.63
C TYR A 475 -7.57 -2.44 -5.50
N LEU A 476 -6.27 -2.75 -5.58
CA LEU A 476 -5.60 -3.62 -4.61
C LEU A 476 -5.61 -3.03 -3.19
N ASN A 477 -5.50 -1.71 -3.05
CA ASN A 477 -5.61 -1.04 -1.75
C ASN A 477 -7.01 -1.10 -1.12
N GLU A 478 -8.07 -1.28 -1.93
CA GLU A 478 -9.43 -1.48 -1.40
C GLU A 478 -9.69 -2.94 -0.99
N VAL A 479 -8.99 -3.89 -1.61
CA VAL A 479 -9.09 -5.33 -1.29
C VAL A 479 -8.21 -5.72 -0.11
N PHE A 480 -6.94 -5.28 -0.13
CA PHE A 480 -5.92 -5.66 0.84
C PHE A 480 -5.64 -4.51 1.82
N THR A 481 -6.66 -4.14 2.61
CA THR A 481 -6.53 -3.04 3.58
C THR A 481 -5.64 -3.37 4.76
N TRP A 482 -5.46 -4.67 5.07
CA TRP A 482 -4.50 -5.13 6.06
C TRP A 482 -3.19 -5.51 5.36
N TRP A 483 -2.19 -4.64 5.40
CA TRP A 483 -0.90 -4.82 4.72
C TRP A 483 0.27 -4.49 5.65
N HIS A 484 1.43 -5.06 5.34
CA HIS A 484 2.62 -4.97 6.16
C HIS A 484 3.65 -4.02 5.54
N ARG A 485 4.04 -2.98 6.29
CA ARG A 485 4.98 -1.96 5.82
C ARG A 485 6.39 -2.52 5.80
N ILE A 486 6.97 -2.59 4.60
CA ILE A 486 8.41 -2.81 4.39
C ILE A 486 9.11 -1.46 4.12
N PRO A 487 10.43 -1.36 4.37
CA PRO A 487 11.10 -0.07 4.35
C PRO A 487 11.09 0.60 2.98
N ARG A 488 10.96 1.94 2.92
CA ARG A 488 10.97 2.75 1.69
C ARG A 488 12.17 2.49 0.79
N HIS A 489 13.29 2.05 1.37
CA HIS A 489 14.52 1.71 0.64
C HIS A 489 14.32 0.54 -0.35
N VAL A 490 13.30 -0.30 -0.18
CA VAL A 490 12.97 -1.42 -1.08
C VAL A 490 12.05 -1.03 -2.24
N ASN A 491 11.58 0.22 -2.28
CA ASN A 491 10.80 0.79 -3.39
C ASN A 491 10.92 2.32 -3.35
N PHE A 492 12.15 2.83 -3.56
CA PHE A 492 12.44 4.23 -3.36
C PHE A 492 12.11 5.06 -4.61
N LEU A 493 11.06 5.89 -4.52
CA LEU A 493 10.52 6.63 -5.66
C LEU A 493 11.47 7.74 -6.15
N LYS A 494 11.75 7.81 -7.46
CA LYS A 494 12.40 8.94 -8.13
C LYS A 494 11.41 10.11 -8.28
N HIS A 495 11.20 10.82 -7.18
CA HIS A 495 10.27 11.95 -7.08
C HIS A 495 10.77 13.02 -6.11
N PHE A 496 10.80 14.27 -6.54
CA PHE A 496 11.26 15.46 -5.83
C PHE A 496 10.07 16.42 -5.78
N TRP A 497 9.52 16.67 -4.59
CA TRP A 497 8.29 17.43 -4.48
C TRP A 497 8.51 18.90 -4.82
N ILE A 498 7.50 19.52 -5.42
CA ILE A 498 7.47 20.97 -5.60
C ILE A 498 7.54 21.63 -4.21
N GLY A 499 8.57 22.42 -4.00
CA GLY A 499 8.85 23.07 -2.72
C GLY A 499 9.79 22.31 -1.78
N ASP A 500 10.30 21.14 -2.17
CA ASP A 500 11.40 20.50 -1.44
C ASP A 500 12.60 21.46 -1.36
N GLU A 501 13.14 21.61 -0.15
CA GLU A 501 14.39 22.33 0.09
C GLU A 501 15.55 21.66 -0.66
N GLU A 502 16.52 22.45 -1.10
CA GLU A 502 17.68 21.94 -1.85
C GLU A 502 18.46 20.88 -1.07
N GLU A 503 18.49 20.96 0.27
CA GLU A 503 19.09 19.94 1.12
C GLU A 503 18.38 18.58 0.99
N LYS A 504 17.03 18.56 0.98
CA LYS A 504 16.25 17.32 0.80
C LYS A 504 16.51 16.70 -0.57
N LYS A 505 16.56 17.54 -1.62
CA LYS A 505 16.91 17.09 -2.98
C LYS A 505 18.34 16.53 -3.03
N ALA A 506 19.28 17.19 -2.36
CA ALA A 506 20.67 16.75 -2.27
C ALA A 506 20.83 15.42 -1.52
N ILE A 507 20.13 15.23 -0.40
CA ILE A 507 20.09 13.96 0.34
C ILE A 507 19.57 12.84 -0.56
N LYS A 508 18.48 13.10 -1.29
CA LYS A 508 17.90 12.11 -2.20
C LYS A 508 18.86 11.73 -3.33
N ASN A 509 19.52 12.72 -3.94
CA ASN A 509 20.56 12.47 -4.93
C ASN A 509 21.77 11.73 -4.33
N ARG A 510 22.15 12.01 -3.08
CA ARG A 510 23.20 11.24 -2.37
C ARG A 510 22.81 9.77 -2.19
N LEU A 511 21.54 9.48 -1.86
CA LEU A 511 21.02 8.11 -1.78
C LEU A 511 21.06 7.40 -3.13
N PHE A 512 20.72 8.09 -4.23
CA PHE A 512 20.86 7.55 -5.59
C PHE A 512 22.32 7.34 -6.01
N ALA A 513 23.23 8.22 -5.58
CA ALA A 513 24.65 8.17 -5.97
C ALA A 513 25.46 7.12 -5.19
N ALA A 514 25.04 6.79 -3.97
CA ALA A 514 25.84 6.04 -3.00
C ALA A 514 26.50 4.76 -3.57
N GLU A 515 27.78 4.59 -3.22
CA GLU A 515 28.60 3.39 -3.50
C GLU A 515 29.38 3.02 -2.22
N PRO A 516 29.19 1.82 -1.65
CA PRO A 516 28.21 0.81 -2.05
C PRO A 516 26.75 1.32 -1.94
N PRO A 517 25.79 0.76 -2.70
CA PRO A 517 24.41 1.22 -2.67
C PRO A 517 23.80 1.18 -1.27
N ILE A 518 23.11 2.27 -0.88
CA ILE A 518 22.30 2.32 0.35
C ILE A 518 20.89 1.79 0.08
N LEU A 519 20.27 2.29 -1.00
CA LEU A 519 18.95 1.86 -1.46
C LEU A 519 18.98 0.41 -1.93
N TYR A 520 17.89 -0.33 -1.70
CA TYR A 520 17.71 -1.66 -2.28
C TYR A 520 17.13 -1.57 -3.69
N VAL A 521 16.16 -0.68 -3.91
CA VAL A 521 15.48 -0.52 -5.21
C VAL A 521 15.20 0.95 -5.50
N ILE A 522 15.45 1.39 -6.72
CA ILE A 522 14.99 2.68 -7.25
C ILE A 522 13.77 2.46 -8.13
N HIS A 523 12.72 3.26 -7.93
CA HIS A 523 11.51 3.26 -8.75
C HIS A 523 11.45 4.51 -9.63
N TYR A 524 11.58 4.33 -10.94
CA TYR A 524 11.67 5.43 -11.90
C TYR A 524 10.28 5.94 -12.31
N LEU A 525 9.82 7.03 -11.69
CA LEU A 525 8.64 7.78 -12.12
C LEU A 525 8.98 8.77 -13.26
N GLY A 526 7.95 9.33 -13.89
CA GLY A 526 8.09 10.18 -15.08
C GLY A 526 8.49 9.39 -16.33
N PHE A 527 9.18 10.05 -17.28
CA PHE A 527 9.83 9.37 -18.38
C PHE A 527 10.91 8.42 -17.87
N LYS A 528 10.92 7.22 -18.43
CA LYS A 528 11.84 6.15 -18.04
C LYS A 528 13.23 6.40 -18.64
N PRO A 529 14.32 5.98 -17.97
CA PRO A 529 15.68 6.27 -18.44
C PRO A 529 15.97 5.85 -19.88
N TRP A 530 15.46 4.70 -20.31
CA TRP A 530 15.66 4.19 -21.67
C TRP A 530 14.85 4.95 -22.73
N LEU A 531 13.83 5.72 -22.35
CA LEU A 531 13.06 6.61 -23.22
C LEU A 531 13.70 8.00 -23.36
N CYS A 532 14.70 8.31 -22.56
CA CYS A 532 15.51 9.52 -22.68
C CYS A 532 16.81 9.19 -23.41
N PHE A 533 17.49 10.21 -23.94
CA PHE A 533 18.90 10.04 -24.30
C PHE A 533 19.75 9.78 -23.07
N ARG A 534 20.91 9.18 -23.29
CA ARG A 534 21.83 8.77 -22.24
C ARG A 534 22.42 9.95 -21.45
N ASP A 535 22.62 11.08 -22.12
CA ASP A 535 23.44 12.18 -21.61
C ASP A 535 22.86 12.87 -20.38
N TYR A 536 21.52 12.96 -20.27
CA TYR A 536 20.81 13.53 -19.11
C TYR A 536 19.38 13.01 -19.01
N ASP A 537 18.75 13.22 -17.86
CA ASP A 537 17.36 12.85 -17.63
C ASP A 537 16.41 13.79 -18.42
N CYS A 538 15.79 13.29 -19.48
CA CYS A 538 14.93 14.10 -20.34
C CYS A 538 13.68 14.67 -19.64
N ASN A 539 13.35 14.20 -18.43
CA ASN A 539 12.31 14.82 -17.60
C ASN A 539 12.60 16.31 -17.30
N TRP A 540 13.87 16.76 -17.33
CA TRP A 540 14.23 18.17 -17.17
C TRP A 540 13.59 19.09 -18.22
N ASN A 541 13.40 18.60 -19.45
CA ASN A 541 12.88 19.41 -20.56
C ASN A 541 11.35 19.58 -20.55
N VAL A 542 10.64 18.95 -19.61
CA VAL A 542 9.19 19.02 -19.55
C VAL A 542 8.77 19.52 -18.17
N ASN A 543 8.21 20.74 -18.11
CA ASN A 543 7.89 21.46 -16.86
C ASN A 543 7.25 20.55 -15.78
N PHE A 544 6.13 19.90 -16.10
CA PHE A 544 5.40 19.08 -15.13
C PHE A 544 6.08 17.74 -14.81
N MET A 545 7.17 17.38 -15.51
CA MET A 545 7.97 16.19 -15.24
C MET A 545 9.24 16.48 -14.44
N GLN A 546 9.59 17.74 -14.20
CA GLN A 546 10.79 18.10 -13.45
C GLN A 546 10.79 17.54 -12.02
N GLU A 547 9.61 17.32 -11.43
CA GLU A 547 9.47 16.62 -10.14
C GLU A 547 9.96 15.17 -10.18
N PHE A 548 10.20 14.59 -11.36
CA PHE A 548 10.77 13.26 -11.52
C PHE A 548 12.21 13.28 -12.02
N ALA A 549 12.81 14.45 -12.30
CA ALA A 549 14.10 14.53 -12.96
C ALA A 549 15.28 14.29 -12.00
N SER A 550 16.22 13.42 -12.37
CA SER A 550 17.49 13.25 -11.67
C SER A 550 18.53 12.58 -12.56
N ASP A 551 19.56 13.35 -12.95
CA ASP A 551 20.71 12.83 -13.70
C ASP A 551 21.51 11.78 -12.93
N VAL A 552 21.48 11.84 -11.59
CA VAL A 552 22.13 10.85 -10.73
C VAL A 552 21.43 9.51 -10.85
N ALA A 553 20.10 9.48 -10.69
CA ALA A 553 19.31 8.26 -10.84
C ALA A 553 19.36 7.75 -12.28
N HIS A 554 19.33 8.64 -13.27
CA HIS A 554 19.45 8.32 -14.69
C HIS A 554 20.76 7.61 -15.02
N ARG A 555 21.90 8.16 -14.57
CA ARG A 555 23.21 7.52 -14.73
C ARG A 555 23.29 6.16 -14.03
N LYS A 556 22.65 6.00 -12.87
CA LYS A 556 22.59 4.70 -12.17
C LYS A 556 21.85 3.64 -12.99
N TRP A 557 20.81 4.00 -13.73
CA TRP A 557 20.15 3.07 -14.63
C TRP A 557 21.07 2.68 -15.80
N TRP A 558 21.75 3.66 -16.39
CA TRP A 558 22.67 3.42 -17.51
C TRP A 558 23.87 2.54 -17.14
N SER A 559 24.36 2.59 -15.89
CA SER A 559 25.44 1.69 -15.46
C SER A 559 25.03 0.22 -15.49
N VAL A 560 23.77 -0.10 -15.16
CA VAL A 560 23.25 -1.47 -15.29
C VAL A 560 23.09 -1.83 -16.76
N HIS A 561 22.55 -0.92 -17.59
CA HIS A 561 22.44 -1.14 -19.03
C HIS A 561 23.80 -1.50 -19.66
N ASP A 562 24.86 -0.80 -19.30
CA ASP A 562 26.18 -1.00 -19.90
C ASP A 562 26.81 -2.34 -19.54
N SER A 563 26.43 -2.89 -18.39
CA SER A 563 26.85 -4.22 -17.96
C SER A 563 26.14 -5.36 -18.70
N MET A 564 25.12 -5.05 -19.51
CA MET A 564 24.38 -6.04 -20.30
C MET A 564 25.15 -6.44 -21.57
N PRO A 565 25.02 -7.69 -22.05
CA PRO A 565 25.50 -8.08 -23.37
C PRO A 565 24.99 -7.13 -24.47
N LYS A 566 25.80 -6.86 -25.50
CA LYS A 566 25.46 -5.94 -26.59
C LYS A 566 24.14 -6.29 -27.29
N LYS A 567 23.85 -7.58 -27.46
CA LYS A 567 22.57 -8.07 -28.01
C LYS A 567 21.36 -7.68 -27.15
N LEU A 568 21.51 -7.57 -25.83
CA LEU A 568 20.41 -7.12 -24.97
C LEU A 568 20.25 -5.59 -25.00
N GLN A 569 21.34 -4.85 -25.17
CA GLN A 569 21.31 -3.39 -25.29
C GLN A 569 20.50 -2.91 -26.51
N THR A 570 20.40 -3.72 -27.59
CA THR A 570 19.63 -3.35 -28.78
C THR A 570 18.12 -3.28 -28.53
N PHE A 571 17.60 -3.94 -27.50
CA PHE A 571 16.19 -3.81 -27.11
C PHE A 571 15.87 -2.46 -26.45
N CYS A 572 16.88 -1.63 -26.20
CA CYS A 572 16.77 -0.28 -25.64
C CYS A 572 16.95 0.82 -26.69
N LEU A 573 16.88 0.49 -27.99
CA LEU A 573 16.90 1.47 -29.06
C LEU A 573 15.62 2.33 -29.04
N LEU A 574 15.77 3.60 -29.43
CA LEU A 574 14.66 4.54 -29.53
C LEU A 574 14.00 4.44 -30.91
N SER A 575 12.68 4.57 -30.95
CA SER A 575 11.94 4.77 -32.20
C SER A 575 12.27 6.12 -32.82
N THR A 576 12.02 6.25 -34.12
CA THR A 576 12.19 7.51 -34.85
C THR A 576 11.33 8.62 -34.26
N GLN A 577 10.06 8.29 -33.97
CA GLN A 577 9.13 9.18 -33.29
C GLN A 577 9.62 9.63 -31.92
N ARG A 578 10.17 8.72 -31.10
CA ARG A 578 10.64 9.11 -29.77
C ARG A 578 11.84 10.06 -29.83
N LYS A 579 12.73 9.90 -30.80
CA LYS A 579 13.86 10.84 -30.99
C LYS A 579 13.39 12.23 -31.39
N ALA A 580 12.45 12.31 -32.35
CA ALA A 580 11.84 13.58 -32.73
C ALA A 580 11.13 14.25 -31.54
N ALA A 581 10.40 13.47 -30.73
CA ALA A 581 9.77 13.98 -29.50
C ALA A 581 10.79 14.55 -28.50
N LEU A 582 11.92 13.85 -28.27
CA LEU A 582 12.96 14.31 -27.34
C LEU A 582 13.59 15.64 -27.79
N GLU A 583 13.87 15.77 -29.09
CA GLU A 583 14.42 17.02 -29.64
C GLU A 583 13.38 18.15 -29.63
N TRP A 584 12.10 17.84 -29.89
CA TRP A 584 11.01 18.80 -29.73
C TRP A 584 10.95 19.32 -28.29
N ASP A 585 10.90 18.43 -27.30
CA ASP A 585 10.86 18.80 -25.88
C ASP A 585 12.06 19.68 -25.49
N ARG A 586 13.27 19.35 -25.99
CA ARG A 586 14.48 20.17 -25.80
C ARG A 586 14.32 21.58 -26.36
N ARG A 587 13.77 21.73 -27.58
CA ARG A 587 13.51 23.04 -28.21
C ARG A 587 12.46 23.84 -27.45
N GLN A 588 11.44 23.18 -26.92
CA GLN A 588 10.43 23.84 -26.08
C GLN A 588 11.03 24.34 -24.76
N ALA A 589 11.87 23.54 -24.10
CA ALA A 589 12.59 23.96 -22.89
C ALA A 589 13.56 25.13 -23.17
N GLN A 590 14.22 25.13 -24.33
CA GLN A 590 15.04 26.24 -24.81
C GLN A 590 14.22 27.51 -25.05
N ALA A 591 13.12 27.41 -25.77
CA ALA A 591 12.23 28.54 -26.07
C ALA A 591 11.61 29.13 -24.79
N ALA A 592 11.29 28.27 -23.82
CA ALA A 592 10.81 28.67 -22.50
C ALA A 592 11.95 29.07 -21.52
N ASN A 593 13.21 29.01 -21.97
CA ASN A 593 14.41 29.35 -21.20
C ASN A 593 14.43 28.73 -19.79
N TYR A 594 14.25 27.41 -19.71
CA TYR A 594 14.29 26.70 -18.43
C TYR A 594 15.63 26.92 -17.71
N SER A 595 15.53 27.21 -16.41
CA SER A 595 16.65 27.66 -15.57
C SER A 595 17.66 26.56 -15.23
N ASP A 596 17.25 25.29 -15.28
CA ASP A 596 18.14 24.14 -15.04
C ASP A 596 19.19 23.95 -16.15
N GLY A 597 18.94 24.48 -17.35
CA GLY A 597 19.90 24.52 -18.45
C GLY A 597 20.16 23.20 -19.18
N HIS A 598 19.46 22.09 -18.86
CA HIS A 598 19.71 20.78 -19.48
C HIS A 598 19.44 20.78 -21.00
N TRP A 599 18.58 21.67 -21.49
CA TRP A 599 18.32 21.85 -22.93
C TRP A 599 19.55 22.27 -23.74
N ARG A 600 20.62 22.74 -23.08
CA ARG A 600 21.92 23.11 -23.67
C ARG A 600 22.90 21.94 -23.79
N VAL A 601 22.60 20.78 -23.19
CA VAL A 601 23.49 19.63 -23.19
C VAL A 601 23.61 19.07 -24.61
N ASP A 602 24.85 18.92 -25.08
CA ASP A 602 25.16 18.27 -26.36
C ASP A 602 24.99 16.76 -26.24
N VAL A 603 24.02 16.21 -26.97
CA VAL A 603 23.62 14.79 -26.89
C VAL A 603 24.61 13.94 -27.70
N LYS A 604 25.33 13.04 -27.01
CA LYS A 604 26.32 12.12 -27.60
C LYS A 604 25.86 10.67 -27.62
N ASP A 605 24.63 10.40 -27.20
CA ASP A 605 24.04 9.07 -27.21
C ASP A 605 24.22 8.36 -28.57
N PRO A 606 24.90 7.20 -28.63
CA PRO A 606 25.08 6.44 -29.87
C PRO A 606 23.76 6.08 -30.57
N ARG A 607 22.67 5.97 -29.79
CA ARG A 607 21.33 5.69 -30.31
C ARG A 607 20.79 6.82 -31.16
N LEU A 608 21.39 8.02 -31.21
CA LEU A 608 20.96 9.07 -32.15
C LEU A 608 20.92 8.58 -33.60
N LYS A 609 21.91 7.77 -34.01
CA LYS A 609 22.11 7.31 -35.39
C LYS A 609 21.42 5.97 -35.71
N ILE A 610 20.92 5.27 -34.69
CA ILE A 610 20.36 3.92 -34.83
C ILE A 610 18.95 3.92 -34.27
N CYS A 611 17.96 3.61 -35.09
CA CYS A 611 16.57 3.49 -34.65
C CYS A 611 16.20 2.04 -34.47
N ARG A 612 15.22 1.82 -33.61
CA ARG A 612 14.58 0.53 -33.45
C ARG A 612 13.78 0.13 -34.69
N ASP A 613 13.15 1.11 -35.32
CA ASP A 613 12.33 0.93 -36.51
C ASP A 613 13.21 0.93 -37.76
N GLY A 614 12.76 0.30 -38.84
CA GLY A 614 13.52 0.22 -40.11
C GLY A 614 13.76 1.57 -40.79
N TYR A 615 13.02 2.60 -40.38
CA TYR A 615 13.17 3.99 -40.81
C TYR A 615 13.80 4.81 -39.68
N CYS A 616 14.81 5.64 -39.97
CA CYS A 616 15.55 6.40 -38.96
C CYS A 616 15.82 7.87 -39.30
N ASP A 617 14.91 8.53 -40.02
CA ASP A 617 15.00 9.97 -40.27
C ASP A 617 14.08 10.76 -39.33
N TRP A 618 14.52 10.87 -38.08
CA TRP A 618 13.79 11.61 -37.05
C TRP A 618 13.86 13.13 -37.25
N LYS A 619 14.82 13.62 -38.05
CA LYS A 619 14.94 15.06 -38.35
C LYS A 619 13.85 15.50 -39.31
N SER A 620 13.60 14.71 -40.36
CA SER A 620 12.46 14.92 -41.25
C SER A 620 11.14 14.91 -40.47
N MET A 621 10.93 13.88 -39.64
CA MET A 621 9.74 13.79 -38.80
C MET A 621 9.54 15.00 -37.87
N LEU A 622 10.63 15.55 -37.32
CA LEU A 622 10.58 16.74 -36.47
C LEU A 622 10.13 18.01 -37.22
N LEU A 623 10.45 18.14 -38.51
CA LEU A 623 10.01 19.30 -39.32
C LEU A 623 8.48 19.37 -39.43
N HIS A 624 7.82 18.23 -39.37
CA HIS A 624 6.37 18.07 -39.47
C HIS A 624 5.72 17.72 -38.13
N TRP A 625 6.43 17.94 -37.02
CA TRP A 625 5.95 17.54 -35.70
C TRP A 625 4.67 18.29 -35.32
N GLY A 626 3.56 17.56 -35.19
CA GLY A 626 2.24 18.13 -34.89
C GLY A 626 1.43 18.54 -36.12
N ASP A 627 1.92 18.28 -37.34
CA ASP A 627 1.15 18.41 -38.58
C ASP A 627 0.26 17.17 -38.79
N PRO A 628 -1.07 17.28 -38.72
CA PRO A 628 -1.97 16.14 -38.92
C PRO A 628 -2.04 15.66 -40.38
N SER A 629 -1.48 16.41 -41.33
CA SER A 629 -1.49 16.07 -42.77
C SER A 629 -0.25 15.34 -43.25
N PHE A 630 0.77 15.19 -42.38
CA PHE A 630 2.02 14.54 -42.73
C PHE A 630 1.97 13.03 -42.46
N ASP A 631 1.96 12.24 -43.54
CA ASP A 631 2.22 10.80 -43.52
C ASP A 631 3.73 10.58 -43.64
N ASP A 632 4.35 9.98 -42.62
CA ASP A 632 5.80 9.77 -42.58
C ASP A 632 6.26 8.58 -43.43
N GLY A 633 5.33 7.87 -44.09
CA GLY A 633 5.63 6.80 -45.04
C GLY A 633 6.37 5.61 -44.43
N GLY A 634 6.36 5.47 -43.09
CA GLY A 634 6.95 4.33 -42.41
C GLY A 634 6.15 3.04 -42.66
N PRO A 635 6.80 1.86 -42.73
CA PRO A 635 6.09 0.61 -42.99
C PRO A 635 5.21 0.25 -41.77
N GLY A 636 3.92 0.60 -41.83
CA GLY A 636 2.92 0.15 -40.85
C GLY A 636 1.79 1.12 -40.48
N PHE A 637 1.81 2.39 -40.87
CA PHE A 637 0.81 3.37 -40.42
C PHE A 637 -0.27 3.68 -41.46
N ASN A 638 -1.13 2.72 -41.78
CA ASN A 638 -2.43 3.02 -42.42
C ASN A 638 -3.48 3.38 -41.35
N ILE A 639 -3.38 4.56 -40.75
CA ILE A 639 -4.53 5.20 -40.09
C ILE A 639 -4.54 6.68 -40.50
N PRO A 640 -5.47 7.12 -41.37
CA PRO A 640 -5.57 8.53 -41.71
C PRO A 640 -5.93 9.34 -40.47
N ALA A 641 -5.12 10.35 -40.15
CA ALA A 641 -5.44 11.33 -39.12
C ALA A 641 -6.79 11.97 -39.48
N LYS A 642 -7.79 11.82 -38.61
CA LYS A 642 -9.12 12.39 -38.80
C LYS A 642 -9.01 13.90 -39.06
N GLN A 643 -9.62 14.34 -40.17
CA GLN A 643 -9.88 15.75 -40.46
C GLN A 643 -10.50 16.43 -39.23
N LEU A 644 -9.85 17.49 -38.77
CA LEU A 644 -10.38 18.41 -37.77
C LEU A 644 -11.09 19.56 -38.49
N PRO A 645 -12.30 19.96 -38.07
CA PRO A 645 -13.05 21.03 -38.73
C PRO A 645 -12.38 22.38 -38.54
N VAL A 646 -12.46 23.21 -39.59
CA VAL A 646 -11.97 24.59 -39.64
C VAL A 646 -12.71 25.44 -38.60
N LEU A 647 -11.91 26.00 -37.68
CA LEU A 647 -12.11 27.08 -36.68
C LEU A 647 -13.49 27.26 -36.03
#